data_AF-A0A8T2K013-F1
#
_entry.id   AF-A0A8T2K013-F1
#
_cell.length_a   1.000
_cell.length_b   1.000
_cell.length_c   1.000
_cell.angle_alpha   90.00
_cell.angle_beta   90.00
_cell.angle_gamma   90.00
#
_symmetry.space_group_name_H-M   'P 1'
#
loop_
_entity.id
_entity.type
_entity.pdbx_description
1 polymer ?
#
loop_
_entity_poly.entity_id
_entity_poly.type
_entity_poly.pdbx_seq_one_letter_code
_entity_poly.pdbx_strand_id
1 'polypeptide(L)'
;MSDEEPQIPQNDFEICIKNAESWMQNIHKRLKINDNTEGPRPALESRLRETEKICSLEPEGKILVDRVMMAAEKLLSESSDDEKHEIHIRLGKIKCLYEETTTYMTHCHSRIEWVWLHWNEYLKAREEFTVWVHNMTLTLEPNMELQLGLKEKCWQYEQSQVLLKDINNQSQLLDRLLEESASLYNRIGDPSVDETERTRHLENIMKEHEAYERDVNDFQMWLNGVIEKLKCFVGGDTESTENRLNMLQEINKEVQAGVKKLEDLEVKSEEVIKNTSPLGAENISLELEELRRALEELKHMNDEEEKSLLKAHSSESAFLLLATQLKTNINEFRKAIQRLEESLESGERVKSEDELVALWKTLNATKSALAAEEMKGERVQVQLKDLFRFSKDVQPLSDGVISAMREYQRARNKAFKLSTETESALIQNFYNPLREFQHWKCITERVLDTTSAPLSNESLNHDCLLQIERLLEESTSIKNKLDVLHAKKERINSVVGEQKAEVFFTEVTSAVKEMENLCVVLQERKKKILSINSQNEKFDGAFHQLQKKISTIRIKAAKESELQPDLVGKETQLHRFQMFQEDLLKLETEFKELTSMAELCPTHQLKVGQLSSEHLTLHRSLEINIHKSKNYIKDHRIFNDKLLDLKRWLMVIRQALESFQDSNGQWDVESQEREIQKLLAEVTEKEIHLDQVESQGLLVMESSSPEGTAHIQTELRQLNDSWASLKLLWEDLARTLNDKELQRLALSPPKSTTLSLFNQQTGSEGIGPKGILSRIVYDTSPLSASGKSDKSRIPVRSNQTASNTRETSLTNPTIKSDQSRIPVKKPKETAGSSILKEKTSPTSSVDPEKSSRTLKIDLGLHEASLKNIKEEYLSESLVSNRRNKKVVSLAESVDLVDFPVLSKDKQTTADDQMNSLKRFELWLQEENSKLNNISGRGACNKEEIKSRLSKLKLRVPHGQHLLESLLFLKSDMAVTENLRLEDLRYQWMLYKSKLRDAESLEAMETTEKLQRITKKSSGGIFSFLHRVCCAALPLQLLLLLLLLLAFLIPLMQENQNCALSNNFARSFNLMLKYEKPPPT
;
A
#
# COMPACT_ATOMS: atom_id res chain seq x y z
N MET A 1 -123.08 -67.36 121.42
CA MET A 1 -124.03 -68.40 121.04
C MET A 1 -124.61 -68.03 119.69
N SER A 2 -124.51 -68.80 118.62
CA SER A 2 -123.73 -70.03 118.31
C SER A 2 -124.11 -70.44 116.88
N ASP A 3 -123.26 -70.92 115.98
CA ASP A 3 -121.78 -71.10 115.97
C ASP A 3 -121.25 -70.78 114.55
N GLU A 4 -119.94 -70.89 114.32
CA GLU A 4 -119.27 -70.59 113.04
C GLU A 4 -119.10 -71.81 112.12
N GLU A 5 -118.78 -71.53 110.84
CA GLU A 5 -118.28 -72.44 109.79
C GLU A 5 -119.25 -73.50 109.17
N PRO A 6 -118.97 -73.99 107.94
CA PRO A 6 -117.80 -73.72 107.08
C PRO A 6 -118.13 -73.03 105.73
N GLN A 7 -117.44 -71.93 105.42
CA GLN A 7 -117.35 -71.36 104.05
C GLN A 7 -116.10 -71.85 103.27
N ILE A 8 -115.36 -72.79 103.84
CA ILE A 8 -114.01 -73.22 103.43
C ILE A 8 -113.92 -73.58 101.92
N PRO A 9 -114.80 -74.44 101.34
CA PRO A 9 -114.63 -74.94 99.97
C PRO A 9 -114.67 -73.84 98.89
N GLN A 10 -115.53 -72.84 99.06
CA GLN A 10 -115.68 -71.75 98.09
C GLN A 10 -114.56 -70.73 98.20
N ASN A 11 -114.04 -70.50 99.42
CA ASN A 11 -112.86 -69.67 99.64
C ASN A 11 -111.59 -70.33 99.04
N ASP A 12 -111.43 -71.65 99.21
CA ASP A 12 -110.33 -72.41 98.60
C ASP A 12 -110.31 -72.27 97.07
N PHE A 13 -111.47 -72.38 96.41
CA PHE A 13 -111.63 -72.22 94.96
C PHE A 13 -111.30 -70.78 94.49
N GLU A 14 -111.79 -69.77 95.20
CA GLU A 14 -111.47 -68.35 94.94
C GLU A 14 -109.96 -68.07 95.06
N ILE A 15 -109.29 -68.62 96.08
CA ILE A 15 -107.85 -68.49 96.28
C ILE A 15 -107.10 -69.18 95.14
N CYS A 16 -107.52 -70.38 94.72
CA CYS A 16 -106.89 -71.08 93.61
C CYS A 16 -107.02 -70.32 92.29
N ILE A 17 -108.20 -69.77 91.96
CA ILE A 17 -108.38 -68.95 90.75
C ILE A 17 -107.46 -67.73 90.78
N LYS A 18 -107.47 -66.96 91.88
CA LYS A 18 -106.64 -65.74 92.00
C LYS A 18 -105.14 -66.03 91.88
N ASN A 19 -104.68 -67.17 92.39
CA ASN A 19 -103.29 -67.61 92.22
C ASN A 19 -102.97 -67.93 90.75
N ALA A 20 -103.84 -68.65 90.05
CA ALA A 20 -103.68 -68.96 88.63
C ALA A 20 -103.73 -67.71 87.75
N GLU A 21 -104.70 -66.81 87.96
CA GLU A 21 -104.81 -65.53 87.26
C GLU A 21 -103.60 -64.63 87.53
N SER A 22 -103.13 -64.54 88.79
CA SER A 22 -101.94 -63.75 89.14
C SER A 22 -100.66 -64.30 88.50
N TRP A 23 -100.55 -65.62 88.36
CA TRP A 23 -99.45 -66.26 87.62
C TRP A 23 -99.52 -65.89 86.13
N MET A 24 -100.67 -66.08 85.48
CA MET A 24 -100.86 -65.73 84.06
C MET A 24 -100.61 -64.24 83.78
N GLN A 25 -101.06 -63.34 84.66
CA GLN A 25 -100.80 -61.90 84.56
C GLN A 25 -99.31 -61.55 84.74
N ASN A 26 -98.57 -62.28 85.58
CA ASN A 26 -97.12 -62.10 85.74
C ASN A 26 -96.37 -62.56 84.47
N ILE A 27 -96.74 -63.71 83.93
CA ILE A 27 -96.21 -64.25 82.68
C ILE A 27 -96.46 -63.28 81.52
N HIS A 28 -97.70 -62.80 81.33
CA HIS A 28 -98.05 -61.80 80.31
C HIS A 28 -97.23 -60.50 80.45
N LYS A 29 -96.99 -60.01 81.67
CA LYS A 29 -96.14 -58.82 81.91
C LYS A 29 -94.68 -59.08 81.50
N ARG A 30 -94.12 -60.24 81.86
CA ARG A 30 -92.74 -60.62 81.47
C ARG A 30 -92.61 -60.83 79.97
N LEU A 31 -93.57 -61.47 79.32
CA LEU A 31 -93.61 -61.64 77.87
C LEU A 31 -93.62 -60.27 77.17
N LYS A 32 -94.56 -59.38 77.52
CA LYS A 32 -94.70 -58.06 76.88
C LYS A 32 -93.45 -57.17 76.93
N ILE A 33 -92.53 -57.41 77.87
CA ILE A 33 -91.23 -56.73 77.94
C ILE A 33 -90.20 -57.35 76.98
N ASN A 34 -90.24 -58.67 76.79
CA ASN A 34 -89.28 -59.41 75.96
C ASN A 34 -89.72 -59.53 74.49
N ASP A 35 -91.01 -59.38 74.20
CA ASP A 35 -91.69 -59.59 72.90
C ASP A 35 -91.37 -58.52 71.82
N ASN A 36 -90.12 -58.06 71.77
CA ASN A 36 -89.56 -57.17 70.75
C ASN A 36 -88.38 -57.86 70.04
N THR A 37 -88.28 -57.73 68.71
CA THR A 37 -87.17 -58.24 67.90
C THR A 37 -86.09 -57.20 67.55
N GLU A 38 -86.28 -55.94 67.92
CA GLU A 38 -85.37 -54.83 67.60
C GLU A 38 -84.14 -54.76 68.52
N GLY A 39 -83.05 -54.14 68.04
CA GLY A 39 -81.84 -53.85 68.80
C GLY A 39 -80.77 -54.94 68.76
N PRO A 40 -79.59 -54.69 69.35
CA PRO A 40 -78.36 -55.43 69.06
C PRO A 40 -78.39 -56.89 69.54
N ARG A 41 -77.64 -57.76 68.85
CA ARG A 41 -77.63 -59.23 69.04
C ARG A 41 -77.54 -59.69 70.51
N PRO A 42 -76.69 -59.13 71.40
CA PRO A 42 -76.67 -59.53 72.81
C PRO A 42 -77.96 -59.25 73.57
N ALA A 43 -78.69 -58.19 73.19
CA ALA A 43 -79.98 -57.86 73.78
C ALA A 43 -81.09 -58.79 73.27
N LEU A 44 -81.01 -59.27 72.03
CA LEU A 44 -81.88 -60.34 71.52
C LEU A 44 -81.60 -61.67 72.23
N GLU A 45 -80.33 -62.05 72.41
CA GLU A 45 -79.96 -63.27 73.12
C GLU A 45 -80.43 -63.25 74.58
N SER A 46 -80.31 -62.10 75.26
CA SER A 46 -80.83 -61.93 76.62
C SER A 46 -82.35 -62.07 76.69
N ARG A 47 -83.09 -61.61 75.67
CA ARG A 47 -84.54 -61.80 75.56
C ARG A 47 -84.91 -63.26 75.27
N LEU A 48 -84.18 -63.94 74.39
CA LEU A 48 -84.37 -65.35 74.08
C LEU A 48 -84.21 -66.24 75.33
N ARG A 49 -83.13 -66.03 76.09
CA ARG A 49 -82.89 -66.74 77.36
C ARG A 49 -83.93 -66.42 78.43
N GLU A 50 -84.54 -65.23 78.39
CA GLU A 50 -85.63 -64.88 79.33
C GLU A 50 -86.97 -65.47 78.90
N THR A 51 -87.29 -65.57 77.60
CA THR A 51 -88.49 -66.28 77.14
C THR A 51 -88.38 -67.79 77.31
N GLU A 52 -87.19 -68.38 77.15
CA GLU A 52 -86.89 -69.77 77.54
C GLU A 52 -87.21 -70.02 79.02
N LYS A 53 -86.77 -69.12 79.91
CA LYS A 53 -87.10 -69.09 81.35
C LYS A 53 -88.58 -68.80 81.66
N ILE A 54 -89.36 -68.29 80.70
CA ILE A 54 -90.81 -68.13 80.85
C ILE A 54 -91.49 -69.44 80.45
N CYS A 55 -91.13 -70.01 79.30
CA CYS A 55 -91.62 -71.31 78.82
C CYS A 55 -91.38 -72.44 79.83
N SER A 56 -90.23 -72.48 80.49
CA SER A 56 -89.94 -73.51 81.52
C SER A 56 -90.82 -73.44 82.77
N LEU A 57 -91.62 -72.37 82.95
CA LEU A 57 -92.61 -72.25 84.02
C LEU A 57 -93.99 -72.79 83.62
N GLU A 58 -94.23 -73.17 82.35
CA GLU A 58 -95.52 -73.75 81.93
C GLU A 58 -96.03 -74.85 82.90
N PRO A 59 -95.21 -75.82 83.38
CA PRO A 59 -95.67 -76.83 84.31
C PRO A 59 -96.15 -76.28 85.67
N GLU A 60 -95.63 -75.14 86.12
CA GLU A 60 -96.12 -74.45 87.33
C GLU A 60 -97.53 -73.90 87.10
N GLY A 61 -97.73 -73.19 85.98
CA GLY A 61 -99.04 -72.69 85.57
C GLY A 61 -100.06 -73.82 85.41
N LYS A 62 -99.64 -74.95 84.83
CA LYS A 62 -100.47 -76.15 84.74
C LYS A 62 -100.88 -76.70 86.10
N ILE A 63 -99.95 -76.83 87.04
CA ILE A 63 -100.24 -77.29 88.42
C ILE A 63 -101.20 -76.32 89.14
N LEU A 64 -101.15 -75.02 88.86
CA LEU A 64 -102.12 -74.05 89.38
C LEU A 64 -103.52 -74.27 88.78
N VAL A 65 -103.63 -74.48 87.46
CA VAL A 65 -104.91 -74.78 86.79
C VAL A 65 -105.47 -76.13 87.22
N ASP A 66 -104.65 -77.18 87.31
CA ASP A 66 -105.06 -78.50 87.81
C ASP A 66 -105.54 -78.42 89.27
N ARG A 67 -104.96 -77.53 90.10
CA ARG A 67 -105.46 -77.24 91.45
C ARG A 67 -106.80 -76.50 91.45
N VAL A 68 -107.02 -75.57 90.52
CA VAL A 68 -108.33 -74.93 90.32
C VAL A 68 -109.38 -75.97 89.91
N MET A 69 -109.03 -76.92 89.04
CA MET A 69 -109.92 -78.03 88.66
C MET A 69 -110.28 -78.89 89.88
N MET A 70 -109.31 -79.36 90.68
CA MET A 70 -109.58 -80.15 91.88
C MET A 70 -110.40 -79.40 92.95
N ALA A 71 -110.13 -78.10 93.15
CA ALA A 71 -110.91 -77.27 94.06
C ALA A 71 -112.36 -77.08 93.57
N ALA A 72 -112.55 -76.95 92.24
CA ALA A 72 -113.87 -76.89 91.64
C ALA A 72 -114.61 -78.24 91.74
N GLU A 73 -113.97 -79.38 91.50
CA GLU A 73 -114.60 -80.71 91.63
C GLU A 73 -115.17 -80.93 93.04
N LYS A 74 -114.42 -80.54 94.08
CA LYS A 74 -114.92 -80.55 95.46
C LYS A 74 -116.14 -79.63 95.61
N LEU A 75 -116.03 -78.36 95.19
CA LEU A 75 -117.11 -77.38 95.32
C LEU A 75 -118.38 -77.81 94.56
N LEU A 76 -118.24 -78.28 93.32
CA LEU A 76 -119.32 -78.81 92.46
C LEU A 76 -120.07 -79.98 93.10
N SER A 77 -119.43 -80.76 93.98
CA SER A 77 -120.09 -81.85 94.72
C SER A 77 -120.99 -81.36 95.87
N GLU A 78 -120.79 -80.13 96.34
CA GLU A 78 -121.47 -79.51 97.48
C GLU A 78 -122.44 -78.37 97.05
N SER A 79 -122.42 -77.94 95.77
CA SER A 79 -123.21 -76.81 95.22
C SER A 79 -124.59 -77.17 94.65
N SER A 80 -125.44 -76.15 94.47
CA SER A 80 -126.67 -76.21 93.65
C SER A 80 -126.39 -76.13 92.14
N ASP A 81 -127.37 -76.44 91.29
CA ASP A 81 -127.15 -76.56 89.84
C ASP A 81 -126.86 -75.23 89.12
N ASP A 82 -127.43 -74.10 89.59
CA ASP A 82 -127.10 -72.77 89.06
C ASP A 82 -125.66 -72.36 89.44
N GLU A 83 -125.23 -72.68 90.67
CA GLU A 83 -123.86 -72.44 91.13
C GLU A 83 -122.86 -73.30 90.34
N LYS A 84 -123.19 -74.56 90.04
CA LYS A 84 -122.38 -75.42 89.15
C LYS A 84 -122.21 -74.80 87.77
N HIS A 85 -123.23 -74.14 87.23
CA HIS A 85 -123.14 -73.48 85.92
C HIS A 85 -122.11 -72.33 85.93
N GLU A 86 -122.14 -71.44 86.93
CA GLU A 86 -121.14 -70.36 87.02
C GLU A 86 -119.73 -70.91 87.35
N ILE A 87 -119.61 -71.96 88.18
CA ILE A 87 -118.31 -72.62 88.41
C ILE A 87 -117.75 -73.17 87.09
N HIS A 88 -118.55 -73.84 86.26
CA HIS A 88 -118.13 -74.33 84.95
C HIS A 88 -117.78 -73.19 83.98
N ILE A 89 -118.51 -72.08 83.99
CA ILE A 89 -118.15 -70.87 83.22
C ILE A 89 -116.78 -70.34 83.66
N ARG A 90 -116.49 -70.31 84.97
CA ARG A 90 -115.19 -69.85 85.51
C ARG A 90 -114.05 -70.81 85.20
N LEU A 91 -114.29 -72.13 85.24
CA LEU A 91 -113.35 -73.14 84.75
C LEU A 91 -113.04 -72.95 83.25
N GLY A 92 -114.06 -72.66 82.44
CA GLY A 92 -113.88 -72.33 81.02
C GLY A 92 -113.01 -71.09 80.82
N LYS A 93 -113.28 -70.01 81.56
CA LYS A 93 -112.51 -68.75 81.52
C LYS A 93 -111.04 -68.97 81.89
N ILE A 94 -110.74 -69.61 83.03
CA ILE A 94 -109.35 -69.80 83.48
C ILE A 94 -108.55 -70.77 82.61
N LYS A 95 -109.21 -71.79 82.06
CA LYS A 95 -108.60 -72.70 81.08
C LYS A 95 -108.28 -71.98 79.77
N CYS A 96 -109.22 -71.18 79.25
CA CYS A 96 -109.02 -70.41 78.03
C CYS A 96 -107.87 -69.39 78.21
N LEU A 97 -107.83 -68.67 79.33
CA LEU A 97 -106.73 -67.75 79.66
C LEU A 97 -105.37 -68.48 79.79
N TYR A 98 -105.35 -69.72 80.28
CA TYR A 98 -104.13 -70.54 80.30
C TYR A 98 -103.68 -70.92 78.89
N GLU A 99 -104.60 -71.38 78.03
CA GLU A 99 -104.32 -71.74 76.64
C GLU A 99 -103.86 -70.52 75.80
N GLU A 100 -104.44 -69.33 76.06
CA GLU A 100 -103.95 -68.05 75.53
C GLU A 100 -102.54 -67.72 76.06
N THR A 101 -102.29 -67.92 77.37
CA THR A 101 -100.98 -67.68 77.98
C THR A 101 -99.90 -68.56 77.35
N THR A 102 -100.09 -69.88 77.26
CA THR A 102 -99.09 -70.81 76.70
C THR A 102 -98.89 -70.61 75.20
N THR A 103 -99.95 -70.26 74.46
CA THR A 103 -99.84 -69.85 73.06
C THR A 103 -98.99 -68.60 72.91
N TYR A 104 -99.16 -67.59 73.79
CA TYR A 104 -98.35 -66.38 73.76
C TYR A 104 -96.89 -66.63 74.19
N MET A 105 -96.66 -67.46 75.21
CA MET A 105 -95.31 -67.91 75.62
C MET A 105 -94.56 -68.52 74.43
N THR A 106 -95.20 -69.48 73.76
CA THR A 106 -94.64 -70.20 72.59
C THR A 106 -94.37 -69.24 71.43
N HIS A 107 -95.35 -68.42 71.03
CA HIS A 107 -95.19 -67.51 69.90
C HIS A 107 -94.13 -66.42 70.14
N CYS A 108 -94.10 -65.85 71.35
CA CYS A 108 -93.07 -64.88 71.74
C CYS A 108 -91.67 -65.48 71.70
N HIS A 109 -91.49 -66.68 72.28
CA HIS A 109 -90.22 -67.39 72.28
C HIS A 109 -89.74 -67.70 70.85
N SER A 110 -90.55 -68.42 70.05
CA SER A 110 -90.17 -68.81 68.68
C SER A 110 -89.98 -67.62 67.74
N ARG A 111 -90.65 -66.48 67.96
CA ARG A 111 -90.43 -65.26 67.15
C ARG A 111 -89.07 -64.61 67.41
N ILE A 112 -88.60 -64.62 68.66
CA ILE A 112 -87.29 -64.10 69.05
C ILE A 112 -86.20 -65.12 68.65
N GLU A 113 -86.44 -66.40 68.89
CA GLU A 113 -85.58 -67.52 68.49
C GLU A 113 -85.29 -67.48 66.98
N TRP A 114 -86.32 -67.36 66.15
CA TRP A 114 -86.18 -67.31 64.69
C TRP A 114 -85.32 -66.13 64.24
N VAL A 115 -85.51 -64.92 64.80
CA VAL A 115 -84.70 -63.74 64.41
C VAL A 115 -83.25 -63.90 64.87
N TRP A 116 -83.02 -64.40 66.09
CA TRP A 116 -81.68 -64.62 66.61
C TRP A 116 -80.93 -65.74 65.85
N LEU A 117 -81.61 -66.84 65.52
CA LEU A 117 -81.05 -67.94 64.74
C LEU A 117 -80.72 -67.50 63.31
N HIS A 118 -81.65 -66.82 62.63
CA HIS A 118 -81.44 -66.33 61.27
C HIS A 118 -80.32 -65.27 61.20
N TRP A 119 -80.19 -64.41 62.22
CA TRP A 119 -79.04 -63.50 62.32
C TRP A 119 -77.71 -64.25 62.53
N ASN A 120 -77.71 -65.34 63.30
CA ASN A 120 -76.51 -66.20 63.45
C ASN A 120 -76.14 -66.89 62.13
N GLU A 121 -77.12 -67.39 61.38
CA GLU A 121 -76.92 -68.03 60.06
C GLU A 121 -76.33 -67.04 59.05
N TYR A 122 -76.92 -65.85 58.92
CA TYR A 122 -76.39 -64.77 58.09
C TYR A 122 -74.95 -64.40 58.48
N LEU A 123 -74.67 -64.22 59.78
CA LEU A 123 -73.31 -63.86 60.22
C LEU A 123 -72.29 -64.94 59.90
N LYS A 124 -72.66 -66.22 60.02
CA LYS A 124 -71.82 -67.36 59.65
C LYS A 124 -71.60 -67.43 58.13
N ALA A 125 -72.64 -67.25 57.32
CA ALA A 125 -72.52 -67.23 55.86
C ALA A 125 -71.69 -66.04 55.36
N ARG A 126 -71.81 -64.87 56.01
CA ARG A 126 -70.97 -63.68 55.76
C ARG A 126 -69.51 -63.92 56.15
N GLU A 127 -69.24 -64.60 57.27
CA GLU A 127 -67.88 -64.97 57.69
C GLU A 127 -67.25 -65.97 56.73
N GLU A 128 -67.98 -67.02 56.33
CA GLU A 128 -67.55 -67.99 55.31
C GLU A 128 -67.26 -67.32 53.95
N PHE A 129 -68.12 -66.39 53.51
CA PHE A 129 -67.89 -65.59 52.31
C PHE A 129 -66.64 -64.69 52.44
N THR A 130 -66.45 -64.04 53.59
CA THR A 130 -65.28 -63.19 53.86
C THR A 130 -63.98 -63.99 53.83
N VAL A 131 -63.96 -65.19 54.41
CA VAL A 131 -62.83 -66.13 54.34
C VAL A 131 -62.59 -66.61 52.91
N TRP A 132 -63.65 -66.88 52.13
CA TRP A 132 -63.49 -67.21 50.71
C TRP A 132 -62.90 -66.05 49.90
N VAL A 133 -63.38 -64.81 50.09
CA VAL A 133 -62.81 -63.62 49.44
C VAL A 133 -61.34 -63.48 49.79
N HIS A 134 -60.97 -63.55 51.08
CA HIS A 134 -59.57 -63.44 51.51
C HIS A 134 -58.68 -64.51 50.89
N ASN A 135 -59.11 -65.78 50.89
CA ASN A 135 -58.37 -66.88 50.26
C ASN A 135 -58.24 -66.70 48.74
N MET A 136 -59.27 -66.17 48.07
CA MET A 136 -59.21 -65.85 46.64
C MET A 136 -58.26 -64.68 46.37
N THR A 137 -58.25 -63.64 47.21
CA THR A 137 -57.26 -62.55 47.15
C THR A 137 -55.83 -63.08 47.30
N LEU A 138 -55.55 -63.90 48.31
CA LEU A 138 -54.24 -64.56 48.49
C LEU A 138 -53.84 -65.48 47.33
N THR A 139 -54.81 -66.00 46.57
CA THR A 139 -54.57 -66.82 45.37
C THR A 139 -54.25 -65.96 44.13
N LEU A 140 -54.65 -64.69 44.12
CA LEU A 140 -54.43 -63.73 43.02
C LEU A 140 -53.30 -62.72 43.29
N GLU A 141 -52.91 -62.54 44.55
CA GLU A 141 -51.85 -61.62 44.99
C GLU A 141 -50.44 -61.96 44.46
N PRO A 142 -50.05 -63.23 44.24
CA PRO A 142 -48.78 -63.56 43.60
C PRO A 142 -48.75 -63.09 42.13
N ASN A 143 -47.86 -62.12 41.84
CA ASN A 143 -47.62 -61.64 40.47
C ASN A 143 -47.39 -62.80 39.49
N MET A 144 -48.18 -62.84 38.40
CA MET A 144 -48.24 -63.97 37.46
C MET A 144 -46.86 -64.30 36.87
N GLU A 145 -46.31 -65.46 37.24
CA GLU A 145 -44.98 -65.88 36.80
C GLU A 145 -44.87 -66.02 35.27
N LEU A 146 -43.83 -65.41 34.68
CA LEU A 146 -43.58 -65.41 33.24
C LEU A 146 -43.08 -66.78 32.75
N GLN A 147 -44.00 -67.65 32.37
CA GLN A 147 -43.66 -68.97 31.80
C GLN A 147 -42.98 -68.84 30.43
N LEU A 148 -42.07 -69.77 30.13
CA LEU A 148 -41.30 -69.76 28.87
C LEU A 148 -42.02 -70.49 27.72
N GLY A 149 -42.74 -71.58 28.01
CA GLY A 149 -43.37 -72.44 27.01
C GLY A 149 -44.84 -72.13 26.74
N LEU A 150 -45.36 -72.62 25.61
CA LEU A 150 -46.74 -72.39 25.18
C LEU A 150 -47.76 -73.19 26.00
N LYS A 151 -47.43 -74.44 26.39
CA LYS A 151 -48.37 -75.30 27.14
C LYS A 151 -48.61 -74.74 28.55
N GLU A 152 -47.54 -74.22 29.13
CA GLU A 152 -47.46 -73.64 30.45
C GLU A 152 -48.27 -72.33 30.51
N LYS A 153 -48.21 -71.52 29.45
CA LYS A 153 -49.08 -70.34 29.24
C LYS A 153 -50.54 -70.71 29.00
N CYS A 154 -50.83 -71.73 28.19
CA CYS A 154 -52.19 -72.22 28.00
C CYS A 154 -52.78 -72.72 29.32
N TRP A 155 -52.00 -73.47 30.11
CA TRP A 155 -52.43 -73.93 31.43
C TRP A 155 -52.66 -72.78 32.42
N GLN A 156 -51.78 -71.77 32.47
CA GLN A 156 -52.01 -70.56 33.26
C GLN A 156 -53.30 -69.83 32.84
N TYR A 157 -53.57 -69.74 31.54
CA TYR A 157 -54.79 -69.12 31.02
C TYR A 157 -56.04 -69.94 31.36
N GLU A 158 -56.01 -71.26 31.20
CA GLU A 158 -57.10 -72.17 31.59
C GLU A 158 -57.37 -72.11 33.11
N GLN A 159 -56.32 -72.12 33.94
CA GLN A 159 -56.42 -71.94 35.39
C GLN A 159 -56.99 -70.57 35.76
N SER A 160 -56.59 -69.50 35.07
CA SER A 160 -57.15 -68.15 35.26
C SER A 160 -58.62 -68.07 34.85
N GLN A 161 -59.03 -68.78 33.80
CA GLN A 161 -60.45 -68.90 33.42
C GLN A 161 -61.28 -69.66 34.47
N VAL A 162 -60.71 -70.70 35.09
CA VAL A 162 -61.37 -71.41 36.21
C VAL A 162 -61.57 -70.46 37.40
N LEU A 163 -60.52 -69.76 37.84
CA LEU A 163 -60.62 -68.80 38.96
C LEU A 163 -61.63 -67.68 38.65
N LEU A 164 -61.61 -67.11 37.44
CA LEU A 164 -62.59 -66.12 37.00
C LEU A 164 -64.02 -66.69 36.99
N LYS A 165 -64.20 -67.94 36.59
CA LYS A 165 -65.52 -68.60 36.64
C LYS A 165 -65.98 -68.80 38.08
N ASP A 166 -65.09 -69.21 38.99
CA ASP A 166 -65.41 -69.41 40.40
C ASP A 166 -65.76 -68.10 41.10
N ILE A 167 -65.08 -66.99 40.78
CA ILE A 167 -65.46 -65.66 41.24
C ILE A 167 -66.86 -65.28 40.74
N ASN A 168 -67.13 -65.47 39.44
CA ASN A 168 -68.46 -65.20 38.87
C ASN A 168 -69.56 -66.08 39.48
N ASN A 169 -69.27 -67.34 39.83
CA ASN A 169 -70.22 -68.23 40.49
C ASN A 169 -70.66 -67.71 41.88
N GLN A 170 -69.78 -67.01 42.60
CA GLN A 170 -70.07 -66.48 43.95
C GLN A 170 -70.84 -65.16 43.97
N SER A 171 -71.01 -64.47 42.82
CA SER A 171 -71.83 -63.26 42.71
C SER A 171 -73.25 -63.47 43.28
N GLN A 172 -73.89 -64.58 42.89
CA GLN A 172 -75.22 -64.97 43.36
C GLN A 172 -75.30 -65.28 44.86
N LEU A 173 -74.17 -65.48 45.55
CA LEU A 173 -74.13 -65.62 47.00
C LEU A 173 -74.01 -64.24 47.68
N LEU A 174 -73.21 -63.34 47.11
CA LEU A 174 -73.12 -61.94 47.56
C LEU A 174 -74.47 -61.23 47.44
N ASP A 175 -75.16 -61.36 46.30
CA ASP A 175 -76.49 -60.75 46.10
C ASP A 175 -77.51 -61.21 47.15
N ARG A 176 -77.51 -62.51 47.47
CA ARG A 176 -78.37 -63.10 48.52
C ARG A 176 -77.98 -62.62 49.92
N LEU A 177 -76.69 -62.55 50.25
CA LEU A 177 -76.23 -61.99 51.52
C LEU A 177 -76.61 -60.51 51.68
N LEU A 178 -76.62 -59.73 50.60
CA LEU A 178 -77.07 -58.34 50.61
C LEU A 178 -78.59 -58.25 50.83
N GLU A 179 -79.39 -59.06 50.13
CA GLU A 179 -80.85 -59.12 50.33
C GLU A 179 -81.23 -59.61 51.75
N GLU A 180 -80.57 -60.64 52.27
CA GLU A 180 -80.71 -61.12 53.65
C GLU A 180 -80.32 -60.05 54.67
N SER A 181 -79.23 -59.31 54.44
CA SER A 181 -78.80 -58.22 55.32
C SER A 181 -79.83 -57.09 55.38
N ALA A 182 -80.41 -56.70 54.24
CA ALA A 182 -81.46 -55.69 54.18
C ALA A 182 -82.76 -56.19 54.86
N SER A 183 -83.11 -57.46 54.67
CA SER A 183 -84.26 -58.11 55.34
C SER A 183 -84.10 -58.13 56.86
N LEU A 184 -82.90 -58.48 57.35
CA LEU A 184 -82.54 -58.46 58.77
C LEU A 184 -82.55 -57.04 59.34
N TYR A 185 -81.93 -56.07 58.65
CA TYR A 185 -81.89 -54.67 59.08
C TYR A 185 -83.30 -54.09 59.27
N ASN A 186 -84.20 -54.27 58.30
CA ASN A 186 -85.59 -53.83 58.38
C ASN A 186 -86.41 -54.47 59.52
N ARG A 187 -85.90 -55.54 60.16
CA ARG A 187 -86.58 -56.29 61.23
C ARG A 187 -85.90 -56.15 62.61
N ILE A 188 -84.70 -55.59 62.65
CA ILE A 188 -83.84 -55.49 63.84
C ILE A 188 -83.48 -54.02 64.15
N GLY A 189 -83.29 -53.16 63.14
CA GLY A 189 -82.96 -51.74 63.31
C GLY A 189 -81.57 -51.48 63.92
N ASP A 190 -80.63 -52.42 63.82
CA ASP A 190 -79.24 -52.23 64.25
C ASP A 190 -78.41 -51.57 63.12
N PRO A 191 -77.82 -50.38 63.33
CA PRO A 191 -76.99 -49.71 62.32
C PRO A 191 -75.76 -50.50 61.86
N SER A 192 -75.36 -51.59 62.53
CA SER A 192 -74.23 -52.44 62.11
C SER A 192 -74.49 -53.26 60.82
N VAL A 193 -75.54 -52.94 60.07
CA VAL A 193 -76.02 -53.66 58.88
C VAL A 193 -76.31 -52.71 57.70
N ASP A 194 -76.13 -51.39 57.86
CA ASP A 194 -76.38 -50.38 56.81
C ASP A 194 -75.06 -49.81 56.24
N GLU A 195 -74.78 -50.08 54.96
CA GLU A 195 -73.58 -49.60 54.25
C GLU A 195 -73.83 -48.28 53.48
N THR A 196 -75.06 -47.74 53.46
CA THR A 196 -75.46 -46.70 52.49
C THR A 196 -74.95 -45.29 52.78
N GLU A 197 -74.54 -45.01 54.02
CA GLU A 197 -73.92 -43.72 54.38
C GLU A 197 -72.40 -43.74 54.13
N ARG A 198 -71.77 -44.92 54.26
CA ARG A 198 -70.33 -45.12 54.03
C ARG A 198 -69.93 -44.85 52.58
N THR A 199 -70.74 -45.29 51.62
CA THR A 199 -70.48 -45.14 50.18
C THR A 199 -70.45 -43.66 49.76
N ARG A 200 -71.36 -42.83 50.28
CA ARG A 200 -71.47 -41.39 49.93
C ARG A 200 -70.24 -40.59 50.36
N HIS A 201 -69.62 -40.92 51.50
CA HIS A 201 -68.39 -40.27 51.96
C HIS A 201 -67.21 -40.63 51.05
N LEU A 202 -67.07 -41.91 50.68
CA LEU A 202 -66.04 -42.38 49.76
C LEU A 202 -66.19 -41.77 48.35
N GLU A 203 -67.43 -41.60 47.87
CA GLU A 203 -67.72 -40.93 46.59
C GLU A 203 -67.24 -39.47 46.55
N ASN A 204 -67.30 -38.75 47.69
CA ASN A 204 -66.80 -37.38 47.78
C ASN A 204 -65.27 -37.32 47.76
N ILE A 205 -64.60 -38.17 48.56
CA ILE A 205 -63.13 -38.29 48.59
C ILE A 205 -62.58 -38.63 47.19
N MET A 206 -63.25 -39.53 46.47
CA MET A 206 -62.89 -39.89 45.09
C MET A 206 -62.93 -38.67 44.16
N LYS A 207 -64.00 -37.86 44.21
CA LYS A 207 -64.15 -36.66 43.36
C LYS A 207 -63.16 -35.55 43.68
N GLU A 208 -62.77 -35.41 44.95
CA GLU A 208 -61.73 -34.48 45.39
C GLU A 208 -60.35 -34.91 44.85
N HIS A 209 -60.06 -36.22 44.87
CA HIS A 209 -58.84 -36.78 44.30
C HIS A 209 -58.81 -36.66 42.75
N GLU A 210 -59.92 -36.98 42.06
CA GLU A 210 -60.09 -36.76 40.61
C GLU A 210 -59.97 -35.28 40.21
N ALA A 211 -60.29 -34.34 41.11
CA ALA A 211 -60.11 -32.92 40.87
C ALA A 211 -58.63 -32.51 40.97
N TYR A 212 -57.95 -32.96 42.03
CA TYR A 212 -56.51 -32.75 42.19
C TYR A 212 -55.71 -33.35 41.04
N GLU A 213 -55.94 -34.61 40.66
CA GLU A 213 -55.23 -35.28 39.56
C GLU A 213 -55.38 -34.53 38.22
N ARG A 214 -56.57 -33.97 37.95
CA ARG A 214 -56.81 -33.16 36.75
C ARG A 214 -56.03 -31.85 36.78
N ASP A 215 -56.05 -31.15 37.91
CA ASP A 215 -55.34 -29.88 38.08
C ASP A 215 -53.80 -30.08 38.01
N VAL A 216 -53.28 -31.20 38.51
CA VAL A 216 -51.88 -31.64 38.32
C VAL A 216 -51.57 -31.83 36.84
N ASN A 217 -52.38 -32.59 36.10
CA ASN A 217 -52.15 -32.86 34.68
C ASN A 217 -52.19 -31.56 33.84
N ASP A 218 -53.17 -30.69 34.08
CA ASP A 218 -53.27 -29.37 33.42
C ASP A 218 -52.05 -28.48 33.75
N PHE A 219 -51.54 -28.54 34.98
CA PHE A 219 -50.31 -27.85 35.37
C PHE A 219 -49.07 -28.43 34.68
N GLN A 220 -48.91 -29.75 34.63
CA GLN A 220 -47.81 -30.43 33.93
C GLN A 220 -47.82 -30.13 32.43
N MET A 221 -49.00 -30.15 31.78
CA MET A 221 -49.15 -29.78 30.37
C MET A 221 -48.78 -28.31 30.12
N TRP A 222 -49.21 -27.39 30.99
CA TRP A 222 -48.81 -25.99 30.91
C TRP A 222 -47.29 -25.81 31.09
N LEU A 223 -46.70 -26.43 32.13
CA LEU A 223 -45.29 -26.31 32.47
C LEU A 223 -44.39 -26.80 31.34
N ASN A 224 -44.66 -27.98 30.78
CA ASN A 224 -43.95 -28.50 29.62
C ASN A 224 -44.11 -27.59 28.39
N GLY A 225 -45.30 -27.00 28.19
CA GLY A 225 -45.54 -26.01 27.14
C GLY A 225 -44.65 -24.76 27.25
N VAL A 226 -44.44 -24.23 28.46
CA VAL A 226 -43.55 -23.08 28.68
C VAL A 226 -42.07 -23.47 28.59
N ILE A 227 -41.70 -24.65 29.06
CA ILE A 227 -40.34 -25.20 28.89
C ILE A 227 -39.98 -25.35 27.41
N GLU A 228 -40.86 -25.90 26.56
CA GLU A 228 -40.59 -26.03 25.13
C GLU A 228 -40.58 -24.67 24.41
N LYS A 229 -41.46 -23.72 24.76
CA LYS A 229 -41.36 -22.32 24.29
C LYS A 229 -39.94 -21.79 24.54
N LEU A 230 -39.46 -21.86 25.78
CA LEU A 230 -38.15 -21.32 26.18
C LEU A 230 -37.00 -22.00 25.43
N LYS A 231 -37.01 -23.35 25.31
CA LYS A 231 -36.01 -24.11 24.53
C LYS A 231 -35.94 -23.68 23.07
N CYS A 232 -37.08 -23.41 22.43
CA CYS A 232 -37.12 -22.94 21.04
C CYS A 232 -36.43 -21.58 20.85
N PHE A 233 -36.52 -20.67 21.83
CA PHE A 233 -35.87 -19.34 21.74
C PHE A 233 -34.35 -19.39 21.91
N VAL A 234 -33.84 -20.27 22.79
CA VAL A 234 -32.39 -20.42 23.05
C VAL A 234 -31.59 -20.81 21.79
N GLY A 235 -32.21 -21.49 20.81
CA GLY A 235 -31.58 -21.92 19.56
C GLY A 235 -31.85 -21.06 18.31
N GLY A 236 -32.60 -19.96 18.40
CA GLY A 236 -33.09 -19.23 17.22
C GLY A 236 -32.21 -18.06 16.74
N ASP A 237 -31.51 -18.24 15.61
CA ASP A 237 -30.66 -17.21 14.96
C ASP A 237 -31.44 -16.09 14.23
N THR A 238 -32.77 -16.16 14.16
CA THR A 238 -33.58 -15.44 13.14
C THR A 238 -34.31 -14.18 13.60
N GLU A 239 -34.21 -13.76 14.86
CA GLU A 239 -34.96 -12.61 15.40
C GLU A 239 -34.09 -11.55 16.09
N SER A 240 -34.62 -10.32 16.14
CA SER A 240 -33.99 -9.18 16.83
C SER A 240 -33.76 -9.47 18.31
N THR A 241 -32.64 -9.00 18.86
CA THR A 241 -32.35 -9.13 20.30
C THR A 241 -33.42 -8.48 21.18
N GLU A 242 -34.07 -7.44 20.69
CA GLU A 242 -35.19 -6.74 21.34
C GLU A 242 -36.51 -7.53 21.27
N ASN A 243 -36.78 -8.26 20.18
CA ASN A 243 -37.93 -9.17 20.09
C ASN A 243 -37.79 -10.32 21.08
N ARG A 244 -36.60 -10.95 21.14
CA ARG A 244 -36.30 -12.03 22.08
C ARG A 244 -36.47 -11.57 23.54
N LEU A 245 -36.02 -10.36 23.87
CA LEU A 245 -36.19 -9.78 25.20
C LEU A 245 -37.68 -9.58 25.56
N ASN A 246 -38.48 -9.07 24.63
CA ASN A 246 -39.93 -8.91 24.83
C ASN A 246 -40.63 -10.27 25.05
N MET A 247 -40.23 -11.33 24.32
CA MET A 247 -40.82 -12.66 24.50
C MET A 247 -40.41 -13.33 25.82
N LEU A 248 -39.18 -13.12 26.32
CA LEU A 248 -38.81 -13.54 27.68
C LEU A 248 -39.62 -12.81 28.76
N GLN A 249 -39.96 -11.53 28.56
CA GLN A 249 -40.87 -10.82 29.46
C GLN A 249 -42.32 -11.35 29.40
N GLU A 250 -42.73 -12.03 28.33
CA GLU A 250 -44.01 -12.75 28.29
C GLU A 250 -43.91 -14.14 28.95
N ILE A 251 -42.82 -14.88 28.73
CA ILE A 251 -42.53 -16.13 29.44
C ILE A 251 -42.48 -15.89 30.96
N ASN A 252 -41.81 -14.83 31.43
CA ASN A 252 -41.77 -14.48 32.85
C ASN A 252 -43.19 -14.23 33.40
N LYS A 253 -44.07 -13.51 32.67
CA LYS A 253 -45.49 -13.36 33.07
C LYS A 253 -46.23 -14.69 33.14
N GLU A 254 -45.98 -15.61 32.20
CA GLU A 254 -46.54 -16.98 32.27
C GLU A 254 -46.00 -17.75 33.50
N VAL A 255 -44.70 -17.66 33.81
CA VAL A 255 -44.08 -18.28 34.98
C VAL A 255 -44.66 -17.71 36.29
N GLN A 256 -44.86 -16.38 36.40
CA GLN A 256 -45.51 -15.77 37.57
C GLN A 256 -46.98 -16.20 37.72
N ALA A 257 -47.68 -16.53 36.63
CA ALA A 257 -49.01 -17.15 36.69
C ALA A 257 -48.93 -18.64 37.08
N GLY A 258 -47.85 -19.33 36.69
CA GLY A 258 -47.53 -20.69 37.14
C GLY A 258 -47.34 -20.81 38.64
N VAL A 259 -46.56 -19.91 39.26
CA VAL A 259 -46.35 -19.89 40.72
C VAL A 259 -47.69 -19.91 41.46
N LYS A 260 -48.64 -19.06 41.05
CA LYS A 260 -49.97 -18.98 41.67
C LYS A 260 -50.82 -20.23 41.47
N LYS A 261 -50.75 -20.85 40.29
CA LYS A 261 -51.42 -22.14 40.05
C LYS A 261 -50.86 -23.25 40.94
N LEU A 262 -49.57 -23.20 41.26
CA LEU A 262 -48.94 -24.16 42.16
C LEU A 262 -49.34 -23.89 43.62
N GLU A 263 -49.38 -22.62 44.05
CA GLU A 263 -49.95 -22.21 45.35
C GLU A 263 -51.41 -22.70 45.50
N ASP A 264 -52.26 -22.51 44.48
CA ASP A 264 -53.65 -23.01 44.45
C ASP A 264 -53.73 -24.56 44.49
N LEU A 265 -52.78 -25.26 43.86
CA LEU A 265 -52.72 -26.73 43.81
C LEU A 265 -52.26 -27.33 45.15
N GLU A 266 -51.28 -26.68 45.80
CA GLU A 266 -50.82 -27.05 47.14
C GLU A 266 -51.94 -26.90 48.19
N VAL A 267 -52.73 -25.83 48.14
CA VAL A 267 -53.89 -25.65 49.04
C VAL A 267 -54.96 -26.73 48.83
N LYS A 268 -55.19 -27.17 47.58
CA LYS A 268 -56.11 -28.29 47.29
C LYS A 268 -55.58 -29.63 47.79
N SER A 269 -54.27 -29.86 47.69
CA SER A 269 -53.66 -31.13 48.08
C SER A 269 -53.77 -31.38 49.58
N GLU A 270 -53.78 -30.34 50.43
CA GLU A 270 -53.95 -30.49 51.88
C GLU A 270 -55.24 -31.24 52.26
N GLU A 271 -56.35 -31.05 51.53
CA GLU A 271 -57.61 -31.75 51.81
C GLU A 271 -57.58 -33.20 51.30
N VAL A 272 -57.02 -33.41 50.11
CA VAL A 272 -56.84 -34.77 49.54
C VAL A 272 -55.90 -35.61 50.42
N ILE A 273 -54.83 -35.02 50.95
CA ILE A 273 -53.88 -35.65 51.87
C ILE A 273 -54.57 -36.15 53.16
N LYS A 274 -55.48 -35.37 53.77
CA LYS A 274 -56.22 -35.78 54.97
C LYS A 274 -57.06 -37.04 54.74
N ASN A 275 -57.56 -37.20 53.52
CA ASN A 275 -58.46 -38.28 53.12
C ASN A 275 -57.75 -39.45 52.42
N THR A 276 -56.41 -39.43 52.33
CA THR A 276 -55.57 -40.43 51.64
C THR A 276 -54.74 -41.26 52.63
N SER A 277 -54.25 -42.44 52.22
CA SER A 277 -53.34 -43.24 53.04
C SER A 277 -51.98 -42.53 53.23
N PRO A 278 -51.20 -42.82 54.30
CA PRO A 278 -49.92 -42.15 54.56
C PRO A 278 -48.93 -42.24 53.39
N LEU A 279 -48.90 -43.37 52.68
CA LEU A 279 -48.04 -43.57 51.50
C LEU A 279 -48.54 -42.77 50.28
N GLY A 280 -49.86 -42.64 50.11
CA GLY A 280 -50.43 -41.78 49.06
C GLY A 280 -50.21 -40.29 49.35
N ALA A 281 -50.29 -39.88 50.62
CA ALA A 281 -49.96 -38.52 51.05
C ALA A 281 -48.47 -38.19 50.85
N GLU A 282 -47.57 -39.16 51.09
CA GLU A 282 -46.15 -39.02 50.77
C GLU A 282 -45.93 -38.87 49.25
N ASN A 283 -46.59 -39.68 48.42
CA ASN A 283 -46.53 -39.55 46.95
C ASN A 283 -47.02 -38.18 46.45
N ILE A 284 -48.17 -37.69 46.94
CA ILE A 284 -48.70 -36.35 46.61
C ILE A 284 -47.70 -35.26 47.02
N SER A 285 -47.09 -35.39 48.21
CA SER A 285 -46.08 -34.44 48.70
C SER A 285 -44.81 -34.43 47.85
N LEU A 286 -44.38 -35.59 47.33
CA LEU A 286 -43.25 -35.71 46.42
C LEU A 286 -43.57 -35.14 45.03
N GLU A 287 -44.75 -35.41 44.49
CA GLU A 287 -45.20 -34.86 43.21
C GLU A 287 -45.19 -33.33 43.22
N LEU A 288 -45.76 -32.70 44.26
CA LEU A 288 -45.73 -31.25 44.42
C LEU A 288 -44.30 -30.70 44.52
N GLU A 289 -43.39 -31.41 45.18
CA GLU A 289 -41.98 -31.01 45.28
C GLU A 289 -41.23 -31.15 43.95
N GLU A 290 -41.59 -32.11 43.09
CA GLU A 290 -41.10 -32.21 41.72
C GLU A 290 -41.65 -31.07 40.84
N LEU A 291 -42.93 -30.71 41.00
CA LEU A 291 -43.54 -29.55 40.32
C LEU A 291 -42.91 -28.22 40.74
N ARG A 292 -42.66 -28.00 42.04
CA ARG A 292 -41.92 -26.84 42.56
C ARG A 292 -40.53 -26.75 41.96
N ARG A 293 -39.79 -27.87 41.96
CA ARG A 293 -38.42 -27.93 41.41
C ARG A 293 -38.40 -27.59 39.93
N ALA A 294 -39.28 -28.20 39.14
CA ALA A 294 -39.34 -27.98 37.69
C ALA A 294 -39.78 -26.54 37.33
N LEU A 295 -40.62 -25.90 38.16
CA LEU A 295 -40.99 -24.48 38.01
C LEU A 295 -39.82 -23.54 38.35
N GLU A 296 -39.07 -23.79 39.41
CA GLU A 296 -37.90 -22.99 39.79
C GLU A 296 -36.72 -23.20 38.80
N GLU A 297 -36.54 -24.41 38.26
CA GLU A 297 -35.61 -24.68 37.16
C GLU A 297 -35.99 -23.92 35.88
N LEU A 298 -37.28 -23.89 35.50
CA LEU A 298 -37.78 -23.08 34.39
C LEU A 298 -37.50 -21.58 34.59
N LYS A 299 -37.77 -21.07 35.79
CA LYS A 299 -37.48 -19.67 36.17
C LYS A 299 -35.99 -19.35 36.09
N HIS A 300 -35.12 -20.20 36.64
CA HIS A 300 -33.67 -20.03 36.53
C HIS A 300 -33.17 -20.06 35.08
N MET A 301 -33.72 -20.94 34.22
CA MET A 301 -33.40 -20.95 32.78
C MET A 301 -33.82 -19.65 32.08
N ASN A 302 -35.00 -19.10 32.42
CA ASN A 302 -35.46 -17.81 31.90
C ASN A 302 -34.52 -16.68 32.32
N ASP A 303 -34.18 -16.60 33.60
CA ASP A 303 -33.40 -15.50 34.17
C ASP A 303 -31.94 -15.49 33.66
N GLU A 304 -31.30 -16.65 33.49
CA GLU A 304 -29.97 -16.73 32.88
C GLU A 304 -29.99 -16.39 31.37
N GLU A 305 -31.05 -16.74 30.63
CA GLU A 305 -31.15 -16.36 29.21
C GLU A 305 -31.50 -14.86 29.04
N GLU A 306 -32.33 -14.26 29.89
CA GLU A 306 -32.56 -12.81 29.90
C GLU A 306 -31.24 -12.06 30.18
N LYS A 307 -30.48 -12.51 31.17
CA LYS A 307 -29.14 -12.01 31.53
C LYS A 307 -28.11 -12.22 30.42
N SER A 308 -28.18 -13.34 29.70
CA SER A 308 -27.41 -13.65 28.47
C SER A 308 -27.69 -12.62 27.37
N LEU A 309 -28.97 -12.39 27.06
CA LEU A 309 -29.40 -11.45 26.02
C LEU A 309 -29.15 -9.99 26.40
N LEU A 310 -29.36 -9.57 27.65
CA LEU A 310 -29.00 -8.23 28.12
C LEU A 310 -27.50 -7.96 27.98
N LYS A 311 -26.65 -8.97 28.25
CA LYS A 311 -25.19 -8.90 28.03
C LYS A 311 -24.83 -8.86 26.54
N ALA A 312 -25.53 -9.62 25.70
CA ALA A 312 -25.35 -9.57 24.24
C ALA A 312 -25.74 -8.20 23.67
N HIS A 313 -26.95 -7.71 23.99
CA HIS A 313 -27.51 -6.44 23.53
C HIS A 313 -26.71 -5.22 24.02
N SER A 314 -26.23 -5.22 25.27
CA SER A 314 -25.32 -4.17 25.77
C SER A 314 -23.94 -4.21 25.07
N SER A 315 -23.43 -5.38 24.70
CA SER A 315 -22.20 -5.47 23.88
C SER A 315 -22.43 -5.02 22.42
N GLU A 316 -23.60 -5.30 21.86
CA GLU A 316 -24.02 -4.92 20.51
C GLU A 316 -24.22 -3.41 20.36
N SER A 317 -24.96 -2.80 21.30
CA SER A 317 -25.14 -1.34 21.34
C SER A 317 -23.83 -0.60 21.59
N ALA A 318 -22.95 -1.11 22.47
CA ALA A 318 -21.61 -0.58 22.65
C ALA A 318 -20.74 -0.68 21.38
N PHE A 319 -20.81 -1.79 20.65
CA PHE A 319 -20.17 -1.93 19.34
C PHE A 319 -20.71 -0.91 18.33
N LEU A 320 -22.04 -0.78 18.21
CA LEU A 320 -22.69 0.14 17.26
C LEU A 320 -22.35 1.61 17.55
N LEU A 321 -22.29 2.01 18.83
CA LEU A 321 -21.87 3.36 19.24
C LEU A 321 -20.41 3.65 18.86
N LEU A 322 -19.50 2.71 19.09
CA LEU A 322 -18.08 2.87 18.75
C LEU A 322 -17.85 2.81 17.23
N ALA A 323 -18.58 1.94 16.52
CA ALA A 323 -18.54 1.82 15.06
C ALA A 323 -19.06 3.08 14.36
N THR A 324 -20.15 3.67 14.85
CA THR A 324 -20.69 4.93 14.32
C THR A 324 -19.76 6.11 14.63
N GLN A 325 -19.21 6.21 15.85
CA GLN A 325 -18.23 7.24 16.20
C GLN A 325 -16.95 7.13 15.34
N LEU A 326 -16.42 5.92 15.13
CA LEU A 326 -15.27 5.71 14.24
C LEU A 326 -15.60 6.12 12.80
N LYS A 327 -16.77 5.74 12.29
CA LYS A 327 -17.22 6.12 10.93
C LYS A 327 -17.33 7.64 10.75
N THR A 328 -17.82 8.37 11.77
CA THR A 328 -17.81 9.84 11.80
C THR A 328 -16.38 10.39 11.77
N ASN A 329 -15.50 9.90 12.65
CA ASN A 329 -14.12 10.38 12.76
C ASN A 329 -13.30 10.11 11.49
N ILE A 330 -13.49 8.96 10.82
CA ILE A 330 -12.91 8.67 9.49
C ILE A 330 -13.35 9.72 8.46
N ASN A 331 -14.65 10.06 8.45
CA ASN A 331 -15.20 11.03 7.49
C ASN A 331 -14.73 12.45 7.76
N GLU A 332 -14.55 12.84 9.03
CA GLU A 332 -13.96 14.14 9.39
C GLU A 332 -12.48 14.23 9.01
N PHE A 333 -11.69 13.18 9.29
CA PHE A 333 -10.29 13.10 8.91
C PHE A 333 -10.13 13.17 7.38
N ARG A 334 -10.93 12.41 6.62
CA ARG A 334 -11.00 12.52 5.16
C ARG A 334 -11.35 13.92 4.68
N LYS A 335 -12.38 14.56 5.25
CA LYS A 335 -12.75 15.94 4.91
C LYS A 335 -11.66 16.95 5.26
N ALA A 336 -10.77 16.67 6.21
CA ALA A 336 -9.59 17.49 6.47
C ALA A 336 -8.51 17.27 5.41
N ILE A 337 -8.17 16.01 5.11
CA ILE A 337 -7.20 15.63 4.07
C ILE A 337 -7.61 16.20 2.71
N GLN A 338 -8.87 16.01 2.29
CA GLN A 338 -9.35 16.43 0.97
C GLN A 338 -9.24 17.95 0.77
N ARG A 339 -9.69 18.76 1.74
CA ARG A 339 -9.55 20.23 1.68
C ARG A 339 -8.09 20.69 1.61
N LEU A 340 -7.18 19.95 2.25
CA LEU A 340 -5.75 20.21 2.16
C LEU A 340 -5.17 19.75 0.81
N GLU A 341 -5.61 18.61 0.26
CA GLU A 341 -5.17 18.12 -1.05
C GLU A 341 -5.70 18.96 -2.23
N GLU A 342 -6.92 19.47 -2.15
CA GLU A 342 -7.50 20.45 -3.09
C GLU A 342 -6.64 21.71 -3.21
N SER A 343 -6.08 22.19 -2.09
CA SER A 343 -5.19 23.36 -2.09
C SER A 343 -3.85 23.11 -2.82
N LEU A 344 -3.42 21.85 -2.96
CA LEU A 344 -2.20 21.47 -3.69
C LEU A 344 -2.37 21.49 -5.21
N GLU A 345 -3.61 21.46 -5.73
CA GLU A 345 -3.86 21.34 -7.17
C GLU A 345 -3.79 22.70 -7.90
N SER A 346 -3.83 23.80 -7.15
CA SER A 346 -3.76 25.17 -7.68
C SER A 346 -2.38 25.59 -8.21
N GLY A 347 -1.33 24.80 -7.99
CA GLY A 347 0.08 25.21 -8.23
C GLY A 347 0.58 25.16 -9.68
N GLU A 348 -0.19 24.64 -10.64
CA GLU A 348 0.35 24.15 -11.92
C GLU A 348 0.86 25.23 -12.91
N ARG A 349 0.56 26.54 -12.69
CA ARG A 349 0.88 27.60 -13.67
C ARG A 349 1.46 28.91 -13.10
N VAL A 350 2.25 28.81 -12.04
CA VAL A 350 3.09 29.91 -11.54
C VAL A 350 4.23 30.24 -12.52
N LYS A 351 4.53 31.54 -12.71
CA LYS A 351 5.60 32.03 -13.59
C LYS A 351 6.53 33.08 -12.97
N SER A 352 6.09 33.88 -12.00
CA SER A 352 6.95 34.91 -11.37
C SER A 352 7.61 34.43 -10.08
N GLU A 353 8.70 35.11 -9.67
CA GLU A 353 9.40 34.82 -8.42
C GLU A 353 8.52 35.08 -7.19
N ASP A 354 7.72 36.15 -7.20
CA ASP A 354 6.78 36.48 -6.13
C ASP A 354 5.68 35.42 -5.99
N GLU A 355 5.13 34.93 -7.12
CA GLU A 355 4.21 33.79 -7.14
C GLU A 355 4.86 32.50 -6.62
N LEU A 356 6.13 32.22 -6.97
CA LEU A 356 6.86 31.04 -6.45
C LEU A 356 7.07 31.13 -4.94
N VAL A 357 7.42 32.30 -4.40
CA VAL A 357 7.54 32.51 -2.94
C VAL A 357 6.19 32.38 -2.25
N ALA A 358 5.10 32.88 -2.85
CA ALA A 358 3.75 32.71 -2.33
C ALA A 358 3.33 31.23 -2.31
N LEU A 359 3.57 30.49 -3.41
CA LEU A 359 3.28 29.08 -3.54
C LEU A 359 4.10 28.21 -2.57
N TRP A 360 5.40 28.47 -2.42
CA TRP A 360 6.23 27.77 -1.42
C TRP A 360 5.73 28.00 0.01
N LYS A 361 5.30 29.24 0.33
CA LYS A 361 4.70 29.55 1.65
C LYS A 361 3.37 28.83 1.88
N THR A 362 2.47 28.77 0.89
CA THR A 362 1.21 28.02 1.04
C THR A 362 1.44 26.52 1.11
N LEU A 363 2.35 25.96 0.31
CA LEU A 363 2.74 24.54 0.35
C LEU A 363 3.38 24.14 1.69
N ASN A 364 4.19 25.01 2.30
CA ASN A 364 4.73 24.75 3.65
C ASN A 364 3.67 24.92 4.74
N ALA A 365 2.70 25.82 4.60
CA ALA A 365 1.56 25.93 5.51
C ALA A 365 0.65 24.68 5.44
N THR A 366 0.36 24.16 4.25
CA THR A 366 -0.48 22.96 4.07
C THR A 366 0.24 21.68 4.49
N LYS A 367 1.55 21.56 4.23
CA LYS A 367 2.45 20.54 4.80
C LYS A 367 2.44 20.55 6.33
N SER A 368 2.44 21.74 6.95
CA SER A 368 2.35 21.90 8.41
C SER A 368 0.96 21.54 8.96
N ALA A 369 -0.11 21.91 8.25
CA ALA A 369 -1.47 21.50 8.59
C ALA A 369 -1.67 19.98 8.47
N LEU A 370 -1.10 19.34 7.44
CA LEU A 370 -1.08 17.88 7.31
C LEU A 370 -0.30 17.20 8.45
N ALA A 371 0.74 17.81 9.00
CA ALA A 371 1.39 17.31 10.23
C ALA A 371 0.47 17.43 11.46
N ALA A 372 -0.27 18.54 11.61
CA ALA A 372 -1.22 18.71 12.72
C ALA A 372 -2.40 17.72 12.68
N GLU A 373 -2.79 17.24 11.49
CA GLU A 373 -3.82 16.20 11.31
C GLU A 373 -3.33 14.77 11.66
N GLU A 374 -2.03 14.54 11.86
CA GLU A 374 -1.46 13.21 12.15
C GLU A 374 -2.09 12.57 13.40
N MET A 375 -2.30 13.38 14.46
CA MET A 375 -2.99 12.96 15.70
C MET A 375 -4.44 12.47 15.48
N LYS A 376 -5.11 12.87 14.39
CA LYS A 376 -6.45 12.36 14.05
C LYS A 376 -6.36 11.03 13.29
N GLY A 377 -5.33 10.85 12.47
CA GLY A 377 -4.99 9.57 11.85
C GLY A 377 -4.65 8.50 12.90
N GLU A 378 -3.89 8.85 13.93
CA GLU A 378 -3.66 7.97 15.09
C GLU A 378 -4.95 7.64 15.84
N ARG A 379 -5.80 8.64 16.10
CA ARG A 379 -7.08 8.47 16.81
C ARG A 379 -7.99 7.43 16.14
N VAL A 380 -8.16 7.49 14.82
CA VAL A 380 -9.00 6.51 14.10
C VAL A 380 -8.37 5.11 14.09
N GLN A 381 -7.04 4.98 14.16
CA GLN A 381 -6.38 3.67 14.33
C GLN A 381 -6.56 3.11 15.74
N VAL A 382 -6.54 3.95 16.78
CA VAL A 382 -6.81 3.51 18.17
C VAL A 382 -8.27 3.07 18.31
N GLN A 383 -9.22 3.86 17.81
CA GLN A 383 -10.64 3.50 17.84
C GLN A 383 -10.97 2.23 17.02
N LEU A 384 -10.20 1.94 15.96
CA LEU A 384 -10.30 0.66 15.26
C LEU A 384 -9.80 -0.51 16.12
N LYS A 385 -8.73 -0.33 16.92
CA LYS A 385 -8.25 -1.35 17.87
C LYS A 385 -9.30 -1.66 18.94
N ASP A 386 -9.99 -0.63 19.43
CA ASP A 386 -11.08 -0.78 20.41
C ASP A 386 -12.29 -1.58 19.88
N LEU A 387 -12.43 -1.74 18.55
CA LEU A 387 -13.49 -2.56 17.94
C LEU A 387 -13.12 -4.05 17.81
N PHE A 388 -11.84 -4.42 17.76
CA PHE A 388 -11.42 -5.83 17.65
C PHE A 388 -11.68 -6.66 18.93
N ARG A 389 -12.16 -6.04 20.02
CA ARG A 389 -12.62 -6.75 21.24
C ARG A 389 -14.03 -7.33 21.12
N PHE A 390 -14.77 -7.00 20.05
CA PHE A 390 -16.10 -7.52 19.76
C PHE A 390 -16.02 -8.61 18.67
N SER A 391 -16.95 -9.57 18.69
CA SER A 391 -16.97 -10.72 17.77
C SER A 391 -17.57 -10.43 16.38
N LYS A 392 -18.01 -9.20 16.11
CA LYS A 392 -18.63 -8.80 14.84
C LYS A 392 -17.58 -8.43 13.78
N ASP A 393 -17.99 -8.39 12.51
CA ASP A 393 -17.12 -7.97 11.42
C ASP A 393 -16.72 -6.49 11.53
N VAL A 394 -15.40 -6.25 11.49
CA VAL A 394 -14.77 -4.93 11.55
C VAL A 394 -14.16 -4.54 10.18
N GLN A 395 -14.10 -5.45 9.19
CA GLN A 395 -13.40 -5.22 7.92
C GLN A 395 -13.87 -3.95 7.17
N PRO A 396 -15.18 -3.63 7.05
CA PRO A 396 -15.62 -2.41 6.36
C PRO A 396 -15.15 -1.11 7.02
N LEU A 397 -14.91 -1.12 8.34
CA LEU A 397 -14.34 0.01 9.09
C LEU A 397 -12.81 0.01 8.99
N SER A 398 -12.18 -1.17 9.01
CA SER A 398 -10.75 -1.35 8.78
C SER A 398 -10.33 -0.79 7.42
N ASP A 399 -11.01 -1.17 6.34
CA ASP A 399 -10.78 -0.61 4.99
C ASP A 399 -11.04 0.90 4.94
N GLY A 400 -12.04 1.38 5.70
CA GLY A 400 -12.31 2.81 5.89
C GLY A 400 -11.12 3.58 6.46
N VAL A 401 -10.53 3.08 7.56
CA VAL A 401 -9.32 3.66 8.18
C VAL A 401 -8.11 3.52 7.25
N ILE A 402 -7.88 2.32 6.69
CA ILE A 402 -6.72 2.03 5.83
C ILE A 402 -6.73 2.95 4.60
N SER A 403 -7.88 3.14 3.95
CA SER A 403 -7.97 4.04 2.81
C SER A 403 -7.79 5.50 3.20
N ALA A 404 -8.39 5.96 4.31
CA ALA A 404 -8.16 7.32 4.82
C ALA A 404 -6.67 7.57 5.19
N MET A 405 -5.96 6.56 5.72
CA MET A 405 -4.52 6.65 5.98
C MET A 405 -3.68 6.64 4.68
N ARG A 406 -4.11 5.93 3.62
CA ARG A 406 -3.47 6.01 2.30
C ARG A 406 -3.68 7.38 1.64
N GLU A 407 -4.87 7.94 1.78
CA GLU A 407 -5.23 9.29 1.33
C GLU A 407 -4.38 10.34 2.06
N TYR A 408 -4.26 10.23 3.38
CA TYR A 408 -3.37 11.07 4.20
C TYR A 408 -1.91 11.02 3.72
N GLN A 409 -1.35 9.80 3.55
CA GLN A 409 0.04 9.64 3.12
C GLN A 409 0.26 10.13 1.69
N ARG A 410 -0.73 10.00 0.78
CA ARG A 410 -0.68 10.60 -0.56
C ARG A 410 -0.58 12.13 -0.46
N ALA A 411 -1.48 12.77 0.28
CA ALA A 411 -1.51 14.22 0.42
C ALA A 411 -0.22 14.75 1.08
N ARG A 412 0.27 14.10 2.15
CA ARG A 412 1.55 14.41 2.83
C ARG A 412 2.73 14.34 1.86
N ASN A 413 2.82 13.29 1.05
CA ASN A 413 3.91 13.12 0.09
C ASN A 413 3.79 14.08 -1.12
N LYS A 414 2.58 14.39 -1.60
CA LYS A 414 2.30 15.40 -2.63
C LYS A 414 2.72 16.79 -2.15
N ALA A 415 2.32 17.18 -0.94
CA ALA A 415 2.70 18.45 -0.32
C ALA A 415 4.22 18.56 -0.08
N PHE A 416 4.85 17.50 0.46
CA PHE A 416 6.31 17.47 0.65
C PHE A 416 7.04 17.64 -0.68
N LYS A 417 6.67 16.86 -1.70
CA LYS A 417 7.31 16.91 -3.02
C LYS A 417 7.23 18.31 -3.64
N LEU A 418 6.02 18.87 -3.76
CA LEU A 418 5.81 20.20 -4.35
C LEU A 418 6.51 21.30 -3.55
N SER A 419 6.53 21.20 -2.22
CA SER A 419 7.33 22.06 -1.32
C SER A 419 8.81 22.01 -1.70
N THR A 420 9.42 20.83 -1.79
CA THR A 420 10.85 20.69 -2.14
C THR A 420 11.18 21.07 -3.59
N GLU A 421 10.26 20.87 -4.54
CA GLU A 421 10.46 21.26 -5.94
C GLU A 421 10.39 22.78 -6.11
N THR A 422 9.44 23.46 -5.46
CA THR A 422 9.35 24.93 -5.46
C THR A 422 10.49 25.58 -4.67
N GLU A 423 10.93 24.99 -3.56
CA GLU A 423 12.13 25.40 -2.81
C GLU A 423 13.39 25.33 -3.69
N SER A 424 13.57 24.21 -4.39
CA SER A 424 14.69 24.00 -5.31
C SER A 424 14.67 25.01 -6.46
N ALA A 425 13.50 25.31 -7.03
CA ALA A 425 13.36 26.32 -8.08
C ALA A 425 13.69 27.74 -7.58
N LEU A 426 13.24 28.11 -6.37
CA LEU A 426 13.59 29.38 -5.74
C LEU A 426 15.10 29.49 -5.48
N ILE A 427 15.72 28.43 -4.94
CA ILE A 427 17.17 28.36 -4.73
C ILE A 427 17.93 28.53 -6.07
N GLN A 428 17.55 27.81 -7.13
CA GLN A 428 18.20 27.99 -8.43
C GLN A 428 18.05 29.44 -8.95
N ASN A 429 16.88 30.06 -8.79
CA ASN A 429 16.67 31.46 -9.17
C ASN A 429 17.58 32.43 -8.39
N PHE A 430 17.78 32.23 -7.09
CA PHE A 430 18.69 33.05 -6.29
C PHE A 430 20.17 32.86 -6.69
N TYR A 431 20.59 31.64 -7.04
CA TYR A 431 21.96 31.34 -7.46
C TYR A 431 22.26 31.66 -8.94
N ASN A 432 21.27 31.98 -9.77
CA ASN A 432 21.49 32.25 -11.19
C ASN A 432 22.41 33.46 -11.47
N PRO A 433 22.28 34.62 -10.80
CA PRO A 433 23.20 35.75 -11.00
C PRO A 433 24.67 35.44 -10.66
N LEU A 434 24.92 34.61 -9.63
CA LEU A 434 26.27 34.11 -9.33
C LEU A 434 26.81 33.22 -10.46
N ARG A 435 25.97 32.38 -11.07
CA ARG A 435 26.35 31.54 -12.22
C ARG A 435 26.65 32.38 -13.47
N GLU A 436 25.89 33.45 -13.71
CA GLU A 436 26.18 34.42 -14.77
C GLU A 436 27.55 35.09 -14.54
N PHE A 437 27.83 35.56 -13.31
CA PHE A 437 29.13 36.12 -12.95
C PHE A 437 30.28 35.14 -13.20
N GLN A 438 30.19 33.87 -12.76
CA GLN A 438 31.25 32.89 -12.96
C GLN A 438 31.51 32.60 -14.46
N HIS A 439 30.47 32.65 -15.30
CA HIS A 439 30.63 32.51 -16.75
C HIS A 439 31.32 33.73 -17.37
N TRP A 440 30.87 34.93 -17.02
CA TRP A 440 31.46 36.21 -17.45
C TRP A 440 32.93 36.35 -17.01
N LYS A 441 33.26 35.91 -15.79
CA LYS A 441 34.62 35.88 -15.24
C LYS A 441 35.55 35.04 -16.11
N CYS A 442 35.16 33.80 -16.41
CA CYS A 442 35.94 32.89 -17.26
C CYS A 442 36.18 33.45 -18.67
N ILE A 443 35.18 34.13 -19.27
CA ILE A 443 35.37 34.80 -20.57
C ILE A 443 36.32 36.00 -20.43
N THR A 444 36.18 36.79 -19.37
CA THR A 444 37.00 37.97 -19.07
C THR A 444 38.47 37.61 -18.87
N GLU A 445 38.76 36.62 -18.02
CA GLU A 445 40.11 36.10 -17.78
C GLU A 445 40.75 35.63 -19.09
N ARG A 446 40.03 34.85 -19.90
CA ARG A 446 40.50 34.40 -21.21
C ARG A 446 40.80 35.55 -22.20
N VAL A 447 40.03 36.64 -22.19
CA VAL A 447 40.27 37.82 -23.03
C VAL A 447 41.48 38.62 -22.53
N LEU A 448 41.68 38.71 -21.21
CA LEU A 448 42.87 39.31 -20.62
C LEU A 448 44.13 38.49 -20.93
N ASP A 449 44.08 37.17 -20.81
CA ASP A 449 45.18 36.26 -21.17
C ASP A 449 45.53 36.35 -22.66
N THR A 450 44.51 36.32 -23.53
CA THR A 450 44.71 36.44 -24.99
C THR A 450 45.34 37.79 -25.38
N THR A 451 45.09 38.84 -24.59
CA THR A 451 45.70 40.16 -24.78
C THR A 451 46.94 40.40 -23.91
N SER A 452 47.55 39.37 -23.32
CA SER A 452 48.81 39.50 -22.55
C SER A 452 50.05 39.64 -23.44
N ALA A 453 50.00 39.14 -24.68
CA ALA A 453 51.10 39.17 -25.64
C ALA A 453 51.33 40.57 -26.26
N PRO A 454 52.53 40.85 -26.84
CA PRO A 454 52.78 42.08 -27.59
C PRO A 454 51.78 42.28 -28.73
N LEU A 455 51.12 43.44 -28.75
CA LEU A 455 50.01 43.76 -29.66
C LEU A 455 50.50 44.18 -31.06
N SER A 456 50.95 43.20 -31.85
CA SER A 456 51.56 43.44 -33.16
C SER A 456 50.59 43.56 -34.34
N ASN A 457 49.29 43.26 -34.16
CA ASN A 457 48.32 43.08 -35.25
C ASN A 457 47.04 43.91 -35.04
N GLU A 458 46.75 44.85 -35.94
CA GLU A 458 45.67 45.84 -35.76
C GLU A 458 44.25 45.25 -35.79
N SER A 459 43.99 44.24 -36.62
CA SER A 459 42.68 43.56 -36.64
C SER A 459 42.36 42.93 -35.27
N LEU A 460 43.33 42.25 -34.67
CA LEU A 460 43.20 41.63 -33.36
C LEU A 460 42.99 42.68 -32.25
N ASN A 461 43.63 43.85 -32.37
CA ASN A 461 43.42 44.96 -31.45
C ASN A 461 41.96 45.47 -31.48
N HIS A 462 41.36 45.57 -32.67
CA HIS A 462 39.96 46.00 -32.83
C HIS A 462 38.96 44.95 -32.32
N ASP A 463 39.14 43.68 -32.69
CA ASP A 463 38.28 42.58 -32.22
C ASP A 463 38.34 42.40 -30.70
N CYS A 464 39.51 42.65 -30.09
CA CYS A 464 39.65 42.64 -28.63
C CYS A 464 39.00 43.85 -27.96
N LEU A 465 39.03 45.05 -28.56
CA LEU A 465 38.32 46.22 -28.04
C LEU A 465 36.81 45.97 -27.98
N LEU A 466 36.21 45.46 -29.06
CA LEU A 466 34.77 45.15 -29.12
C LEU A 466 34.35 44.08 -28.09
N GLN A 467 35.23 43.11 -27.79
CA GLN A 467 35.00 42.12 -26.74
C GLN A 467 35.11 42.72 -25.33
N ILE A 468 36.12 43.56 -25.08
CA ILE A 468 36.30 44.25 -23.80
C ILE A 468 35.11 45.20 -23.53
N GLU A 469 34.61 45.90 -24.54
CA GLU A 469 33.45 46.80 -24.41
C GLU A 469 32.17 46.02 -24.08
N ARG A 470 31.90 44.92 -24.78
CA ARG A 470 30.76 44.04 -24.47
C ARG A 470 30.85 43.46 -23.05
N LEU A 471 32.03 42.99 -22.64
CA LEU A 471 32.23 42.46 -21.28
C LEU A 471 32.01 43.53 -20.20
N LEU A 472 32.35 44.78 -20.47
CA LEU A 472 32.06 45.90 -19.57
C LEU A 472 30.56 46.20 -19.49
N GLU A 473 29.83 46.15 -20.61
CA GLU A 473 28.36 46.27 -20.61
C GLU A 473 27.69 45.12 -19.84
N GLU A 474 28.06 43.88 -20.15
CA GLU A 474 27.59 42.66 -19.45
C GLU A 474 27.84 42.73 -17.95
N SER A 475 29.01 43.24 -17.51
CA SER A 475 29.33 43.39 -16.09
C SER A 475 28.36 44.32 -15.35
N THR A 476 27.88 45.39 -15.99
CA THR A 476 26.89 46.29 -15.35
C THR A 476 25.53 45.61 -15.18
N SER A 477 25.14 44.78 -16.15
CA SER A 477 23.91 43.98 -16.09
C SER A 477 23.98 42.93 -14.97
N ILE A 478 25.09 42.20 -14.87
CA ILE A 478 25.34 41.22 -13.82
C ILE A 478 25.43 41.89 -12.45
N LYS A 479 26.10 43.04 -12.34
CA LYS A 479 26.18 43.80 -11.08
C LYS A 479 24.80 44.22 -10.59
N ASN A 480 23.98 44.81 -11.44
CA ASN A 480 22.60 45.19 -11.10
C ASN A 480 21.76 43.98 -10.61
N LYS A 481 21.96 42.78 -11.21
CA LYS A 481 21.31 41.54 -10.73
C LYS A 481 21.81 41.10 -9.35
N LEU A 482 23.11 41.20 -9.08
CA LEU A 482 23.71 40.85 -7.78
C LEU A 482 23.29 41.84 -6.68
N ASP A 483 23.31 43.14 -6.96
CA ASP A 483 22.89 44.18 -6.01
C ASP A 483 21.40 44.01 -5.61
N VAL A 484 20.55 43.60 -6.56
CA VAL A 484 19.12 43.26 -6.31
C VAL A 484 18.95 42.03 -5.39
N LEU A 485 19.93 41.10 -5.28
CA LEU A 485 19.85 40.01 -4.31
C LEU A 485 19.94 40.51 -2.87
N HIS A 486 20.73 41.56 -2.59
CA HIS A 486 20.79 42.16 -1.26
C HIS A 486 19.45 42.79 -0.86
N ALA A 487 18.72 43.41 -1.80
CA ALA A 487 17.36 43.89 -1.58
C ALA A 487 16.34 42.75 -1.32
N LYS A 488 16.68 41.51 -1.66
CA LYS A 488 15.87 40.30 -1.41
C LYS A 488 16.27 39.54 -0.14
N LYS A 489 17.19 40.06 0.69
CA LYS A 489 17.76 39.37 1.88
C LYS A 489 16.72 38.60 2.70
N GLU A 490 15.67 39.24 3.18
CA GLU A 490 14.68 38.58 4.05
C GLU A 490 13.88 37.46 3.36
N ARG A 491 13.72 37.53 2.03
CA ARG A 491 13.11 36.45 1.25
C ARG A 491 14.04 35.25 1.20
N ILE A 492 15.33 35.48 0.91
CA ILE A 492 16.36 34.46 0.81
C ILE A 492 16.61 33.80 2.18
N ASN A 493 16.71 34.60 3.25
CA ASN A 493 16.71 34.12 4.65
C ASN A 493 15.54 33.16 4.91
N SER A 494 14.31 33.56 4.52
CA SER A 494 13.10 32.79 4.80
C SER A 494 12.99 31.45 4.05
N VAL A 495 13.66 31.30 2.91
CA VAL A 495 13.60 30.08 2.07
C VAL A 495 14.81 29.16 2.31
N VAL A 496 16.02 29.71 2.38
CA VAL A 496 17.27 28.93 2.44
C VAL A 496 17.75 28.70 3.89
N GLY A 497 17.26 29.51 4.84
CA GLY A 497 17.69 29.50 6.24
C GLY A 497 18.89 30.41 6.49
N GLU A 498 18.88 31.10 7.63
CA GLU A 498 19.78 32.22 7.97
C GLU A 498 21.28 31.91 7.77
N GLN A 499 21.78 30.79 8.30
CA GLN A 499 23.19 30.38 8.15
C GLN A 499 23.62 30.17 6.69
N LYS A 500 22.74 29.61 5.85
CA LYS A 500 23.05 29.39 4.42
C LYS A 500 22.92 30.68 3.62
N ALA A 501 21.95 31.53 3.97
CA ALA A 501 21.79 32.84 3.37
C ALA A 501 22.99 33.75 3.68
N GLU A 502 23.54 33.70 4.90
CA GLU A 502 24.77 34.42 5.26
C GLU A 502 25.95 34.01 4.37
N VAL A 503 26.22 32.70 4.23
CA VAL A 503 27.27 32.19 3.33
C VAL A 503 27.03 32.66 1.89
N PHE A 504 25.80 32.52 1.37
CA PHE A 504 25.43 33.02 0.04
C PHE A 504 25.70 34.53 -0.13
N PHE A 505 25.38 35.37 0.87
CA PHE A 505 25.66 36.80 0.79
C PHE A 505 27.16 37.13 0.89
N THR A 506 27.97 36.33 1.58
CA THR A 506 29.43 36.48 1.49
C THR A 506 29.96 36.15 0.09
N GLU A 507 29.40 35.13 -0.58
CA GLU A 507 29.74 34.77 -1.97
C GLU A 507 29.34 35.88 -2.95
N VAL A 508 28.11 36.42 -2.85
CA VAL A 508 27.65 37.59 -3.64
C VAL A 508 28.56 38.80 -3.43
N THR A 509 28.93 39.11 -2.18
CA THR A 509 29.81 40.25 -1.87
C THR A 509 31.22 40.05 -2.45
N SER A 510 31.75 38.82 -2.44
CA SER A 510 33.03 38.50 -3.08
C SER A 510 32.94 38.62 -4.60
N ALA A 511 31.87 38.10 -5.21
CA ALA A 511 31.63 38.17 -6.65
C ALA A 511 31.56 39.61 -7.18
N VAL A 512 30.84 40.50 -6.47
CA VAL A 512 30.79 41.94 -6.82
C VAL A 512 32.20 42.55 -6.75
N LYS A 513 32.96 42.28 -5.70
CA LYS A 513 34.33 42.81 -5.53
C LYS A 513 35.31 42.28 -6.58
N GLU A 514 35.23 40.99 -6.93
CA GLU A 514 36.04 40.39 -8.01
C GLU A 514 35.68 40.98 -9.38
N MET A 515 34.38 41.19 -9.65
CA MET A 515 33.91 41.85 -10.86
C MET A 515 34.40 43.31 -10.95
N GLU A 516 34.36 44.07 -9.86
CA GLU A 516 34.91 45.43 -9.82
C GLU A 516 36.42 45.45 -10.14
N ASN A 517 37.21 44.55 -9.55
CA ASN A 517 38.63 44.41 -9.85
C ASN A 517 38.88 44.09 -11.33
N LEU A 518 38.16 43.10 -11.89
CA LEU A 518 38.28 42.73 -13.30
C LEU A 518 37.85 43.85 -14.24
N CYS A 519 36.81 44.63 -13.89
CA CYS A 519 36.40 45.79 -14.67
C CYS A 519 37.44 46.92 -14.65
N VAL A 520 38.16 47.13 -13.55
CA VAL A 520 39.31 48.06 -13.51
C VAL A 520 40.42 47.59 -14.47
N VAL A 521 40.76 46.29 -14.47
CA VAL A 521 41.77 45.72 -15.37
C VAL A 521 41.34 45.81 -16.84
N LEU A 522 40.07 45.51 -17.16
CA LEU A 522 39.50 45.68 -18.51
C LEU A 522 39.55 47.14 -18.99
N GLN A 523 39.19 48.10 -18.12
CA GLN A 523 39.28 49.54 -18.43
C GLN A 523 40.73 49.99 -18.67
N GLU A 524 41.69 49.48 -17.90
CA GLU A 524 43.11 49.77 -18.13
C GLU A 524 43.61 49.12 -19.44
N ARG A 525 43.17 47.90 -19.76
CA ARG A 525 43.50 47.23 -21.03
C ARG A 525 42.95 47.99 -22.23
N LYS A 526 41.69 48.45 -22.18
CA LYS A 526 41.05 49.31 -23.19
C LYS A 526 41.85 50.60 -23.41
N LYS A 527 42.22 51.31 -22.35
CA LYS A 527 43.06 52.53 -22.44
C LYS A 527 44.40 52.26 -23.14
N LYS A 528 45.07 51.14 -22.81
CA LYS A 528 46.34 50.73 -23.44
C LYS A 528 46.19 50.42 -24.93
N ILE A 529 45.14 49.72 -25.36
CA ILE A 529 44.92 49.42 -26.80
C ILE A 529 44.61 50.71 -27.58
N LEU A 530 43.73 51.58 -27.06
CA LEU A 530 43.41 52.86 -27.69
C LEU A 530 44.65 53.75 -27.86
N SER A 531 45.54 53.77 -26.86
CA SER A 531 46.82 54.49 -26.95
C SER A 531 47.68 53.98 -28.11
N ILE A 532 47.82 52.66 -28.26
CA ILE A 532 48.64 52.03 -29.32
C ILE A 532 48.05 52.31 -30.70
N ASN A 533 46.75 52.15 -30.89
CA ASN A 533 46.10 52.48 -32.16
C ASN A 533 46.33 53.96 -32.56
N SER A 534 46.25 54.89 -31.59
CA SER A 534 46.54 56.32 -31.83
C SER A 534 48.01 56.65 -32.11
N GLN A 535 48.93 55.71 -31.89
CA GLN A 535 50.34 55.82 -32.28
C GLN A 535 50.56 55.26 -33.69
N ASN A 536 49.89 54.16 -34.05
CA ASN A 536 49.92 53.60 -35.40
C ASN A 536 49.35 54.58 -36.44
N GLU A 537 48.20 55.20 -36.17
CA GLU A 537 47.58 56.20 -37.08
C GLU A 537 48.54 57.36 -37.40
N LYS A 538 49.33 57.81 -36.42
CA LYS A 538 50.33 58.87 -36.60
C LYS A 538 51.52 58.40 -37.42
N PHE A 539 52.00 57.19 -37.15
CA PHE A 539 53.08 56.58 -37.93
C PHE A 539 52.69 56.42 -39.41
N ASP A 540 51.53 55.85 -39.72
CA ASP A 540 51.12 55.60 -41.11
C ASP A 540 50.79 56.90 -41.87
N GLY A 541 50.27 57.93 -41.18
CA GLY A 541 50.13 59.27 -41.76
C GLY A 541 51.48 59.87 -42.19
N ALA A 542 52.49 59.82 -41.31
CA ALA A 542 53.84 60.30 -41.61
C ALA A 542 54.55 59.45 -42.68
N PHE A 543 54.41 58.13 -42.62
CA PHE A 543 54.95 57.19 -43.60
C PHE A 543 54.45 57.49 -45.02
N HIS A 544 53.12 57.62 -45.19
CA HIS A 544 52.53 57.92 -46.49
C HIS A 544 52.92 59.33 -47.00
N GLN A 545 53.08 60.32 -46.11
CA GLN A 545 53.54 61.64 -46.50
C GLN A 545 54.98 61.61 -47.05
N LEU A 546 55.89 60.89 -46.40
CA LEU A 546 57.28 60.73 -46.84
C LEU A 546 57.37 59.91 -48.14
N GLN A 547 56.61 58.81 -48.24
CA GLN A 547 56.50 57.99 -49.45
C GLN A 547 55.99 58.78 -50.66
N LYS A 548 55.03 59.69 -50.45
CA LYS A 548 54.54 60.60 -51.49
C LYS A 548 55.60 61.60 -51.95
N LYS A 549 56.47 62.09 -51.05
CA LYS A 549 57.59 62.98 -51.41
C LYS A 549 58.65 62.25 -52.25
N ILE A 550 59.08 61.07 -51.82
CA ILE A 550 60.09 60.25 -52.53
C ILE A 550 59.60 59.87 -53.94
N SER A 551 58.37 59.37 -54.06
CA SER A 551 57.78 59.03 -55.36
C SER A 551 57.61 60.25 -56.28
N THR A 552 57.27 61.43 -55.74
CA THR A 552 57.21 62.68 -56.51
C THR A 552 58.58 63.07 -57.08
N ILE A 553 59.67 62.93 -56.31
CA ILE A 553 61.02 63.21 -56.81
C ILE A 553 61.43 62.15 -57.84
N ARG A 554 61.13 60.86 -57.63
CA ARG A 554 61.40 59.78 -58.59
C ARG A 554 60.80 60.07 -59.96
N ILE A 555 59.53 60.51 -60.01
CA ILE A 555 58.83 60.83 -61.26
C ILE A 555 59.47 62.05 -61.96
N LYS A 556 59.82 63.10 -61.21
CA LYS A 556 60.51 64.29 -61.77
C LYS A 556 61.89 63.92 -62.35
N ALA A 557 62.69 63.18 -61.60
CA ALA A 557 64.03 62.74 -62.01
C ALA A 557 63.99 61.81 -63.24
N ALA A 558 62.99 60.91 -63.32
CA ALA A 558 62.80 60.06 -64.49
C ALA A 558 62.50 60.88 -65.75
N LYS A 559 61.58 61.87 -65.67
CA LYS A 559 61.28 62.76 -66.81
C LYS A 559 62.49 63.59 -67.25
N GLU A 560 63.26 64.11 -66.30
CA GLU A 560 64.44 64.93 -66.60
C GLU A 560 65.60 64.13 -67.23
N SER A 561 65.47 62.81 -67.37
CA SER A 561 66.47 61.92 -67.99
C SER A 561 66.39 61.82 -69.52
N GLU A 562 65.51 62.58 -70.17
CA GLU A 562 65.42 62.70 -71.62
C GLU A 562 66.64 63.45 -72.20
N LEU A 563 67.24 62.96 -73.29
CA LEU A 563 68.41 63.60 -73.91
C LEU A 563 68.06 64.98 -74.48
N GLN A 564 68.97 65.94 -74.31
CA GLN A 564 68.76 67.34 -74.71
C GLN A 564 69.48 67.65 -76.04
N PRO A 565 68.96 68.58 -76.87
CA PRO A 565 69.51 68.85 -78.20
C PRO A 565 70.84 69.60 -78.16
N ASP A 566 70.96 70.60 -77.29
CA ASP A 566 72.01 71.60 -77.29
C ASP A 566 72.78 71.64 -75.96
N LEU A 567 73.89 72.38 -75.94
CA LEU A 567 74.69 72.55 -74.73
C LEU A 567 73.89 73.17 -73.57
N VAL A 568 73.04 74.17 -73.85
CA VAL A 568 72.26 74.88 -72.82
C VAL A 568 71.18 73.99 -72.21
N GLY A 569 70.51 73.17 -73.03
CA GLY A 569 69.60 72.13 -72.55
C GLY A 569 70.30 71.12 -71.63
N LYS A 570 71.47 70.60 -72.04
CA LYS A 570 72.26 69.66 -71.20
C LYS A 570 72.70 70.30 -69.87
N GLU A 571 73.16 71.55 -69.88
CA GLU A 571 73.54 72.28 -68.66
C GLU A 571 72.33 72.58 -67.74
N THR A 572 71.15 72.84 -68.33
CA THR A 572 69.89 73.00 -67.59
C THR A 572 69.43 71.70 -66.92
N GLN A 573 69.53 70.57 -67.63
CA GLN A 573 69.27 69.23 -67.11
C GLN A 573 70.18 68.91 -65.91
N LEU A 574 71.48 69.20 -66.01
CA LEU A 574 72.43 69.00 -64.91
C LEU A 574 72.00 69.77 -63.64
N HIS A 575 71.67 71.05 -63.77
CA HIS A 575 71.21 71.87 -62.64
C HIS A 575 69.92 71.32 -62.01
N ARG A 576 68.96 70.84 -62.82
CA ARG A 576 67.72 70.26 -62.31
C ARG A 576 67.95 68.95 -61.55
N PHE A 577 68.87 68.09 -62.01
CA PHE A 577 69.25 66.91 -61.23
C PHE A 577 69.91 67.26 -59.89
N GLN A 578 70.73 68.31 -59.84
CA GLN A 578 71.31 68.80 -58.58
C GLN A 578 70.22 69.30 -57.61
N MET A 579 69.23 70.04 -58.10
CA MET A 579 68.06 70.44 -57.28
C MET A 579 67.30 69.23 -56.72
N PHE A 580 67.12 68.16 -57.50
CA PHE A 580 66.49 66.93 -57.02
C PHE A 580 67.35 66.17 -55.98
N GLN A 581 68.68 66.27 -56.07
CA GLN A 581 69.58 65.72 -55.05
C GLN A 581 69.46 66.51 -53.73
N GLU A 582 69.44 67.84 -53.78
CA GLU A 582 69.21 68.68 -52.59
C GLU A 582 67.84 68.40 -51.95
N ASP A 583 66.79 68.23 -52.75
CA ASP A 583 65.46 67.90 -52.24
C ASP A 583 65.41 66.52 -51.56
N LEU A 584 66.23 65.55 -51.98
CA LEU A 584 66.33 64.25 -51.29
C LEU A 584 67.11 64.33 -49.97
N LEU A 585 68.11 65.20 -49.87
CA LEU A 585 68.87 65.40 -48.62
C LEU A 585 67.98 66.04 -47.54
N LYS A 586 67.07 66.94 -47.92
CA LYS A 586 66.09 67.54 -46.99
C LYS A 586 65.21 66.48 -46.31
N LEU A 587 64.83 65.42 -47.05
CA LEU A 587 64.01 64.31 -46.53
C LEU A 587 64.72 63.43 -45.47
N GLU A 588 66.04 63.52 -45.31
CA GLU A 588 66.76 62.74 -44.29
C GLU A 588 66.32 63.12 -42.85
N THR A 589 65.85 64.36 -42.67
CA THR A 589 65.29 64.82 -41.38
C THR A 589 63.96 64.12 -41.06
N GLU A 590 63.05 64.06 -42.03
CA GLU A 590 61.76 63.36 -41.95
C GLU A 590 61.94 61.84 -41.75
N PHE A 591 62.99 61.25 -42.36
CA PHE A 591 63.36 59.86 -42.11
C PHE A 591 63.78 59.60 -40.66
N LYS A 592 64.49 60.53 -40.01
CA LYS A 592 64.91 60.38 -38.60
C LYS A 592 63.71 60.45 -37.66
N GLU A 593 62.79 61.39 -37.89
CA GLU A 593 61.52 61.48 -37.15
C GLU A 593 60.69 60.19 -37.32
N LEU A 594 60.49 59.73 -38.56
CA LEU A 594 59.76 58.50 -38.86
C LEU A 594 60.44 57.24 -38.29
N THR A 595 61.77 57.21 -38.24
CA THR A 595 62.54 56.11 -37.60
C THR A 595 62.28 56.10 -36.09
N SER A 596 62.30 57.26 -35.42
CA SER A 596 62.01 57.34 -33.97
C SER A 596 60.59 56.86 -33.63
N MET A 597 59.61 57.12 -34.48
CA MET A 597 58.25 56.59 -34.35
C MET A 597 58.15 55.08 -34.64
N ALA A 598 59.16 54.48 -35.27
CA ALA A 598 59.23 53.05 -35.57
C ALA A 598 60.05 52.24 -34.53
N GLU A 599 60.86 52.86 -33.67
CA GLU A 599 61.80 52.19 -32.75
C GLU A 599 61.18 51.05 -31.94
N LEU A 600 59.91 51.16 -31.55
CA LEU A 600 59.20 50.18 -30.71
C LEU A 600 58.33 49.17 -31.47
N CYS A 601 58.22 49.26 -32.80
CA CYS A 601 57.36 48.39 -33.62
C CYS A 601 58.11 47.75 -34.79
N PRO A 602 58.43 46.43 -34.75
CA PRO A 602 59.14 45.75 -35.82
C PRO A 602 58.47 45.86 -37.20
N THR A 603 57.14 45.87 -37.26
CA THR A 603 56.38 46.07 -38.50
C THR A 603 56.61 47.46 -39.09
N HIS A 604 56.75 48.49 -38.25
CA HIS A 604 57.07 49.84 -38.67
C HIS A 604 58.55 49.97 -39.08
N GLN A 605 59.47 49.32 -38.37
CA GLN A 605 60.88 49.25 -38.76
C GLN A 605 61.05 48.63 -40.15
N LEU A 606 60.29 47.58 -40.48
CA LEU A 606 60.27 46.98 -41.81
C LEU A 606 59.72 47.95 -42.88
N LYS A 607 58.61 48.65 -42.61
CA LYS A 607 58.07 49.70 -43.50
C LYS A 607 59.14 50.80 -43.75
N VAL A 608 59.76 51.32 -42.69
CA VAL A 608 60.81 52.37 -42.79
C VAL A 608 62.04 51.88 -43.54
N GLY A 609 62.52 50.66 -43.27
CA GLY A 609 63.68 50.08 -43.95
C GLY A 609 63.47 49.89 -45.46
N GLN A 610 62.27 49.49 -45.88
CA GLN A 610 61.89 49.46 -47.29
C GLN A 610 61.93 50.86 -47.90
N LEU A 611 61.36 51.86 -47.22
CA LEU A 611 61.31 53.23 -47.71
C LEU A 611 62.70 53.90 -47.77
N SER A 612 63.59 53.61 -46.83
CA SER A 612 64.98 54.09 -46.88
C SER A 612 65.76 53.46 -48.04
N SER A 613 65.50 52.19 -48.36
CA SER A 613 66.06 51.56 -49.56
C SER A 613 65.54 52.21 -50.85
N GLU A 614 64.27 52.61 -50.88
CA GLU A 614 63.67 53.36 -51.99
C GLU A 614 64.22 54.78 -52.17
N HIS A 615 64.69 55.42 -51.10
CA HIS A 615 65.40 56.71 -51.12
C HIS A 615 66.87 56.55 -51.58
N LEU A 616 67.61 55.62 -50.98
CA LEU A 616 69.02 55.35 -51.32
C LEU A 616 69.22 54.91 -52.78
N THR A 617 68.29 54.12 -53.32
CA THR A 617 68.33 53.73 -54.75
C THR A 617 68.08 54.91 -55.68
N LEU A 618 67.17 55.82 -55.33
CA LEU A 618 66.90 57.03 -56.09
C LEU A 618 68.08 58.02 -56.03
N HIS A 619 68.70 58.22 -54.86
CA HIS A 619 69.90 59.04 -54.71
C HIS A 619 71.02 58.56 -55.65
N ARG A 620 71.32 57.26 -55.65
CA ARG A 620 72.31 56.64 -56.55
C ARG A 620 71.98 56.84 -58.04
N SER A 621 70.70 56.74 -58.43
CA SER A 621 70.33 57.00 -59.84
C SER A 621 70.53 58.46 -60.25
N LEU A 622 70.29 59.41 -59.34
CA LEU A 622 70.55 60.83 -59.57
C LEU A 622 72.06 61.12 -59.65
N GLU A 623 72.88 60.54 -58.77
CA GLU A 623 74.34 60.65 -58.84
C GLU A 623 74.89 60.15 -60.19
N ILE A 624 74.40 59.01 -60.67
CA ILE A 624 74.75 58.44 -61.99
C ILE A 624 74.33 59.38 -63.13
N ASN A 625 73.12 59.94 -63.08
CA ASN A 625 72.63 60.84 -64.14
C ASN A 625 73.34 62.22 -64.11
N ILE A 626 73.67 62.75 -62.94
CA ILE A 626 74.53 63.94 -62.77
C ILE A 626 75.91 63.69 -63.39
N HIS A 627 76.51 62.53 -63.15
CA HIS A 627 77.81 62.19 -63.73
C HIS A 627 77.76 62.02 -65.26
N LYS A 628 76.75 61.32 -65.79
CA LYS A 628 76.50 61.21 -67.24
C LYS A 628 76.32 62.57 -67.90
N SER A 629 75.44 63.41 -67.35
CA SER A 629 75.15 64.75 -67.88
C SER A 629 76.42 65.63 -67.90
N LYS A 630 77.24 65.61 -66.84
CA LYS A 630 78.55 66.29 -66.81
C LYS A 630 79.48 65.84 -67.94
N ASN A 631 79.52 64.54 -68.25
CA ASN A 631 80.34 64.02 -69.35
C ASN A 631 79.77 64.46 -70.71
N TYR A 632 78.46 64.33 -70.93
CA TYR A 632 77.79 64.78 -72.16
C TYR A 632 77.93 66.30 -72.43
N ILE A 633 78.01 67.12 -71.38
CA ILE A 633 78.33 68.55 -71.46
C ILE A 633 79.79 68.76 -71.86
N LYS A 634 80.73 68.06 -71.21
CA LYS A 634 82.16 68.13 -71.51
C LYS A 634 82.45 67.76 -72.96
N ASP A 635 81.89 66.66 -73.45
CA ASP A 635 82.15 66.17 -74.80
C ASP A 635 81.54 67.09 -75.87
N HIS A 636 80.36 67.69 -75.60
CA HIS A 636 79.73 68.71 -76.45
C HIS A 636 80.54 70.02 -76.48
N ARG A 637 81.12 70.45 -75.35
CA ARG A 637 82.05 71.61 -75.32
C ARG A 637 83.30 71.34 -76.17
N ILE A 638 83.95 70.18 -75.98
CA ILE A 638 85.15 69.80 -76.77
C ILE A 638 84.85 69.76 -78.28
N PHE A 639 83.67 69.26 -78.68
CA PHE A 639 83.23 69.33 -80.07
C PHE A 639 83.12 70.77 -80.56
N ASN A 640 82.36 71.60 -79.86
CA ASN A 640 82.06 72.97 -80.26
C ASN A 640 83.33 73.84 -80.33
N ASP A 641 84.24 73.69 -79.37
CA ASP A 641 85.51 74.40 -79.34
C ASP A 641 86.38 74.03 -80.55
N LYS A 642 86.59 72.73 -80.81
CA LYS A 642 87.35 72.26 -81.99
C LYS A 642 86.68 72.66 -83.32
N LEU A 643 85.36 72.57 -83.41
CA LEU A 643 84.56 72.97 -84.57
C LEU A 643 84.76 74.47 -84.87
N LEU A 644 84.68 75.32 -83.86
CA LEU A 644 84.85 76.77 -83.99
C LEU A 644 86.30 77.14 -84.34
N ASP A 645 87.29 76.47 -83.73
CA ASP A 645 88.71 76.68 -84.04
C ASP A 645 89.03 76.30 -85.49
N LEU A 646 88.51 75.15 -85.97
CA LEU A 646 88.71 74.70 -87.35
C LEU A 646 87.94 75.57 -88.35
N LYS A 647 86.69 75.99 -88.05
CA LYS A 647 85.94 76.97 -88.87
C LYS A 647 86.66 78.33 -88.94
N ARG A 648 87.27 78.80 -87.85
CA ARG A 648 88.08 80.03 -87.83
C ARG A 648 89.34 79.89 -88.68
N TRP A 649 90.07 78.77 -88.58
CA TRP A 649 91.23 78.50 -89.44
C TRP A 649 90.82 78.44 -90.92
N LEU A 650 89.75 77.70 -91.25
CA LEU A 650 89.19 77.58 -92.61
C LEU A 650 88.85 78.93 -93.25
N MET A 651 88.35 79.89 -92.47
CA MET A 651 88.06 81.24 -92.95
C MET A 651 89.36 82.03 -93.26
N VAL A 652 90.35 81.96 -92.38
CA VAL A 652 91.63 82.68 -92.52
C VAL A 652 92.46 82.11 -93.69
N ILE A 653 92.59 80.79 -93.80
CA ILE A 653 93.36 80.15 -94.87
C ILE A 653 92.69 80.34 -96.24
N ARG A 654 91.35 80.36 -96.30
CA ARG A 654 90.60 80.69 -97.51
C ARG A 654 90.93 82.11 -97.99
N GLN A 655 90.84 83.09 -97.10
CA GLN A 655 91.15 84.49 -97.42
C GLN A 655 92.62 84.68 -97.84
N ALA A 656 93.54 83.90 -97.27
CA ALA A 656 94.94 83.87 -97.70
C ALA A 656 95.10 83.26 -99.12
N LEU A 657 94.45 82.14 -99.42
CA LEU A 657 94.49 81.53 -100.76
C LEU A 657 93.85 82.43 -101.83
N GLU A 658 92.69 83.01 -101.55
CA GLU A 658 92.01 83.94 -102.45
C GLU A 658 92.90 85.16 -102.79
N SER A 659 93.71 85.64 -101.83
CA SER A 659 94.65 86.75 -102.07
C SER A 659 95.74 86.48 -103.11
N PHE A 660 96.06 85.21 -103.41
CA PHE A 660 97.01 84.85 -104.48
C PHE A 660 96.40 84.87 -105.89
N GLN A 661 95.07 84.96 -106.03
CA GLN A 661 94.41 85.00 -107.35
C GLN A 661 94.38 86.42 -107.96
N ASP A 662 94.25 87.47 -107.15
CA ASP A 662 94.01 88.85 -107.62
C ASP A 662 95.27 89.69 -107.88
N SER A 663 96.44 89.31 -107.35
CA SER A 663 97.65 90.16 -107.38
C SER A 663 98.47 90.03 -108.68
N ASN A 664 98.16 90.87 -109.68
CA ASN A 664 98.70 90.80 -111.04
C ASN A 664 100.17 91.27 -111.19
N GLY A 665 101.13 90.45 -110.70
CA GLY A 665 102.56 90.56 -111.04
C GLY A 665 103.51 91.12 -109.97
N GLN A 666 103.15 91.03 -108.67
CA GLN A 666 103.98 91.54 -107.56
C GLN A 666 104.63 90.48 -106.66
N TRP A 667 104.35 89.20 -106.86
CA TRP A 667 105.02 88.11 -106.15
C TRP A 667 106.24 87.62 -106.93
N ASP A 668 107.36 87.41 -106.24
CA ASP A 668 108.50 86.66 -106.77
C ASP A 668 108.21 85.15 -106.68
N VAL A 669 108.51 84.41 -107.75
CA VAL A 669 107.96 83.06 -107.96
C VAL A 669 108.42 82.09 -106.87
N GLU A 670 109.71 82.11 -106.51
CA GLU A 670 110.25 81.27 -105.43
C GLU A 670 109.69 81.63 -104.04
N SER A 671 109.25 82.87 -103.85
CA SER A 671 108.62 83.30 -102.59
C SER A 671 107.17 82.84 -102.49
N GLN A 672 106.42 82.90 -103.60
CA GLN A 672 105.05 82.43 -103.69
C GLN A 672 104.98 80.91 -103.53
N GLU A 673 105.90 80.17 -104.18
CA GLU A 673 105.97 78.71 -104.06
C GLU A 673 106.27 78.26 -102.62
N ARG A 674 107.26 78.88 -101.94
CA ARG A 674 107.59 78.52 -100.54
C ARG A 674 106.43 78.73 -99.59
N GLU A 675 105.68 79.81 -99.70
CA GLU A 675 104.53 80.04 -98.82
C GLU A 675 103.39 79.06 -99.15
N ILE A 676 103.13 78.75 -100.42
CA ILE A 676 102.13 77.73 -100.81
C ILE A 676 102.54 76.32 -100.33
N GLN A 677 103.83 75.95 -100.37
CA GLN A 677 104.33 74.69 -99.82
C GLN A 677 104.20 74.64 -98.28
N LYS A 678 104.42 75.76 -97.58
CA LYS A 678 104.14 75.87 -96.13
C LYS A 678 102.65 75.71 -95.84
N LEU A 679 101.77 76.38 -96.59
CA LEU A 679 100.32 76.27 -96.41
C LEU A 679 99.81 74.86 -96.73
N LEU A 680 100.43 74.12 -97.67
CA LEU A 680 100.15 72.70 -97.90
C LEU A 680 100.44 71.84 -96.66
N ALA A 681 101.55 72.10 -95.96
CA ALA A 681 101.86 71.43 -94.69
C ALA A 681 100.79 71.74 -93.61
N GLU A 682 100.38 73.01 -93.48
CA GLU A 682 99.29 73.40 -92.55
C GLU A 682 97.95 72.75 -92.93
N VAL A 683 97.59 72.69 -94.22
CA VAL A 683 96.37 72.01 -94.70
C VAL A 683 96.39 70.52 -94.35
N THR A 684 97.49 69.81 -94.57
CA THR A 684 97.59 68.38 -94.24
C THR A 684 97.57 68.10 -92.72
N GLU A 685 98.13 68.98 -91.89
CA GLU A 685 97.98 68.92 -90.43
C GLU A 685 96.52 69.15 -90.00
N LYS A 686 95.81 70.04 -90.70
CA LYS A 686 94.42 70.42 -90.37
C LYS A 686 93.38 69.45 -90.95
N GLU A 687 93.74 68.62 -91.93
CA GLU A 687 92.91 67.50 -92.40
C GLU A 687 92.75 66.46 -91.26
N ILE A 688 93.81 66.21 -90.46
CA ILE A 688 93.75 65.40 -89.23
C ILE A 688 92.87 66.06 -88.16
N HIS A 689 92.78 67.40 -88.14
CA HIS A 689 91.87 68.11 -87.23
C HIS A 689 90.39 68.01 -87.68
N LEU A 690 90.12 67.88 -88.98
CA LEU A 690 88.77 67.61 -89.50
C LEU A 690 88.26 66.24 -89.05
N ASP A 691 89.06 65.18 -89.22
CA ASP A 691 88.75 63.82 -88.73
C ASP A 691 88.46 63.82 -87.21
N GLN A 692 89.22 64.61 -86.44
CA GLN A 692 89.00 64.80 -85.01
C GLN A 692 87.74 65.58 -84.64
N VAL A 693 87.21 66.42 -85.54
CA VAL A 693 85.95 67.14 -85.35
C VAL A 693 84.77 66.25 -85.75
N GLU A 694 84.85 65.49 -86.84
CA GLU A 694 83.81 64.52 -87.23
C GLU A 694 83.66 63.40 -86.18
N SER A 695 84.78 62.81 -85.72
CA SER A 695 84.75 61.76 -84.69
C SER A 695 84.28 62.26 -83.32
N GLN A 696 84.66 63.47 -82.90
CA GLN A 696 84.09 64.06 -81.68
C GLN A 696 82.60 64.39 -81.88
N GLY A 697 82.19 64.85 -83.06
CA GLY A 697 80.79 65.11 -83.40
C GLY A 697 79.93 63.85 -83.29
N LEU A 698 80.42 62.68 -83.75
CA LEU A 698 79.77 61.38 -83.58
C LEU A 698 79.49 61.06 -82.09
N LEU A 699 80.47 61.22 -81.21
CA LEU A 699 80.31 61.02 -79.75
C LEU A 699 79.28 61.99 -79.13
N VAL A 700 79.18 63.20 -79.67
CA VAL A 700 78.18 64.18 -79.21
C VAL A 700 76.79 63.87 -79.75
N MET A 701 76.68 63.29 -80.96
CA MET A 701 75.40 62.80 -81.49
C MET A 701 74.86 61.60 -80.69
N GLU A 702 75.73 60.67 -80.26
CA GLU A 702 75.33 59.56 -79.36
C GLU A 702 74.80 60.05 -77.98
N SER A 703 75.11 61.29 -77.59
CA SER A 703 74.74 61.87 -76.31
C SER A 703 73.77 63.07 -76.39
N SER A 704 73.15 63.30 -77.56
CA SER A 704 72.21 64.42 -77.79
C SER A 704 70.83 63.90 -78.23
N SER A 705 69.81 64.76 -78.19
CA SER A 705 68.49 64.43 -78.75
C SER A 705 68.55 64.25 -80.28
N PRO A 706 67.54 63.63 -80.93
CA PRO A 706 67.49 63.51 -82.39
C PRO A 706 67.62 64.86 -83.13
N GLU A 707 67.05 65.92 -82.58
CA GLU A 707 67.12 67.29 -83.10
C GLU A 707 68.53 67.87 -82.96
N GLY A 708 69.18 67.66 -81.81
CA GLY A 708 70.59 68.02 -81.59
C GLY A 708 71.52 67.29 -82.54
N THR A 709 71.28 66.00 -82.77
CA THR A 709 72.01 65.16 -83.71
C THR A 709 71.87 65.64 -85.14
N ALA A 710 70.66 66.03 -85.57
CA ALA A 710 70.45 66.64 -86.88
C ALA A 710 71.19 67.99 -87.03
N HIS A 711 71.27 68.79 -85.95
CA HIS A 711 72.03 70.04 -85.96
C HIS A 711 73.55 69.81 -86.06
N ILE A 712 74.12 68.91 -85.24
CA ILE A 712 75.54 68.54 -85.26
C ILE A 712 75.93 67.98 -86.64
N GLN A 713 75.11 67.10 -87.22
CA GLN A 713 75.36 66.56 -88.56
C GLN A 713 75.30 67.63 -89.66
N THR A 714 74.52 68.70 -89.46
CA THR A 714 74.46 69.85 -90.36
C THR A 714 75.70 70.74 -90.22
N GLU A 715 76.15 71.00 -88.99
CA GLU A 715 77.39 71.73 -88.70
C GLU A 715 78.64 71.03 -89.28
N LEU A 716 78.71 69.71 -89.14
CA LEU A 716 79.76 68.88 -89.74
C LEU A 716 79.71 68.92 -91.28
N ARG A 717 78.51 68.84 -91.88
CA ARG A 717 78.40 68.93 -93.34
C ARG A 717 78.87 70.27 -93.87
N GLN A 718 78.43 71.38 -93.28
CA GLN A 718 78.89 72.72 -93.67
C GLN A 718 80.42 72.88 -93.52
N LEU A 719 80.99 72.32 -92.45
CA LEU A 719 82.44 72.28 -92.24
C LEU A 719 83.13 71.55 -93.40
N ASN A 720 82.69 70.33 -93.72
CA ASN A 720 83.29 69.50 -94.77
C ASN A 720 83.06 70.10 -96.18
N ASP A 721 81.88 70.66 -96.47
CA ASP A 721 81.60 71.43 -97.70
C ASP A 721 82.58 72.63 -97.84
N SER A 722 82.82 73.36 -96.75
CA SER A 722 83.76 74.49 -96.72
C SER A 722 85.23 74.07 -96.86
N TRP A 723 85.58 72.87 -96.38
CA TRP A 723 86.88 72.23 -96.55
C TRP A 723 87.11 71.76 -98.00
N ALA A 724 86.14 71.05 -98.58
CA ALA A 724 86.19 70.64 -99.99
C ALA A 724 86.30 71.84 -100.94
N SER A 725 85.58 72.92 -100.66
CA SER A 725 85.70 74.17 -101.42
C SER A 725 87.07 74.86 -101.23
N LEU A 726 87.71 74.75 -100.06
CA LEU A 726 89.10 75.21 -99.89
C LEU A 726 90.07 74.37 -100.74
N LYS A 727 89.90 73.04 -100.71
CA LYS A 727 90.73 72.08 -101.45
C LYS A 727 90.68 72.33 -102.96
N LEU A 728 89.50 72.64 -103.51
CA LEU A 728 89.34 73.05 -104.91
C LEU A 728 90.07 74.36 -105.25
N LEU A 729 89.99 75.39 -104.40
CA LEU A 729 90.73 76.65 -104.61
C LEU A 729 92.25 76.43 -104.57
N TRP A 730 92.72 75.57 -103.66
CA TRP A 730 94.12 75.17 -103.58
C TRP A 730 94.58 74.42 -104.84
N GLU A 731 93.80 73.43 -105.30
CA GLU A 731 94.12 72.62 -106.48
C GLU A 731 94.15 73.42 -107.79
N ASP A 732 93.33 74.47 -107.91
CA ASP A 732 93.35 75.39 -109.04
C ASP A 732 94.61 76.25 -109.06
N LEU A 733 94.97 76.85 -107.90
CA LEU A 733 96.22 77.59 -107.73
C LEU A 733 97.45 76.74 -108.05
N ALA A 734 97.52 75.51 -107.52
CA ALA A 734 98.60 74.57 -107.76
C ALA A 734 98.76 74.21 -109.25
N ARG A 735 97.64 74.04 -109.99
CA ARG A 735 97.68 73.81 -111.44
C ARG A 735 98.22 75.03 -112.20
N THR A 736 97.83 76.26 -111.83
CA THR A 736 98.33 77.49 -112.51
C THR A 736 99.82 77.79 -112.28
N LEU A 737 100.46 77.15 -111.30
CA LEU A 737 101.91 77.21 -111.10
C LEU A 737 102.65 76.27 -112.06
N ASN A 738 102.25 74.99 -112.12
CA ASN A 738 102.87 74.00 -113.00
C ASN A 738 102.82 74.39 -114.49
N ASP A 739 101.72 74.97 -114.97
CA ASP A 739 101.60 75.42 -116.36
C ASP A 739 102.55 76.59 -116.72
N LYS A 740 103.00 77.38 -115.73
CA LYS A 740 103.95 78.48 -115.95
C LYS A 740 105.40 78.02 -116.07
N GLU A 741 105.78 76.89 -115.48
CA GLU A 741 107.13 76.34 -115.65
C GLU A 741 107.34 75.76 -117.05
N LEU A 742 106.35 75.04 -117.58
CA LEU A 742 106.45 74.33 -118.86
C LEU A 742 106.74 75.23 -120.06
N GLN A 743 106.43 76.52 -120.00
CA GLN A 743 106.70 77.48 -121.08
C GLN A 743 108.15 78.02 -121.12
N ARG A 744 108.99 77.78 -120.10
CA ARG A 744 110.32 78.42 -119.99
C ARG A 744 111.47 77.71 -120.70
N LEU A 745 111.28 76.51 -121.24
CA LEU A 745 112.37 75.60 -121.62
C LEU A 745 112.68 75.45 -123.13
N ALA A 746 112.12 76.30 -124.00
CA ALA A 746 112.25 76.13 -125.46
C ALA A 746 113.00 77.29 -126.15
N LEU A 747 114.35 77.22 -126.25
CA LEU A 747 115.21 77.82 -127.32
C LEU A 747 116.74 77.67 -127.06
N SER A 748 117.35 76.50 -127.30
CA SER A 748 118.83 76.34 -127.45
C SER A 748 119.24 74.95 -128.04
N PRO A 749 120.24 74.83 -128.95
CA PRO A 749 120.60 73.54 -129.59
C PRO A 749 122.13 73.18 -129.47
N PRO A 750 122.65 72.08 -130.07
CA PRO A 750 122.41 70.68 -129.68
C PRO A 750 123.69 69.79 -129.63
N LYS A 751 123.70 68.66 -128.89
CA LYS A 751 124.47 67.42 -129.25
C LYS A 751 124.30 66.21 -128.30
N SER A 752 124.30 65.03 -128.91
CA SER A 752 124.60 63.65 -128.44
C SER A 752 125.02 63.37 -126.97
N THR A 753 124.46 62.30 -126.37
CA THR A 753 125.13 60.98 -126.17
C THR A 753 124.13 59.90 -125.66
N THR A 754 124.46 58.62 -125.85
CA THR A 754 123.65 57.41 -125.56
C THR A 754 123.89 56.78 -124.17
N LEU A 755 122.89 56.02 -123.68
CA LEU A 755 122.99 54.80 -122.84
C LEU A 755 123.81 54.84 -121.52
N SER A 756 123.20 54.52 -120.38
CA SER A 756 123.22 53.14 -119.82
C SER A 756 122.77 53.00 -118.34
N LEU A 757 121.94 51.98 -118.08
CA LEU A 757 121.97 50.95 -117.00
C LEU A 757 122.15 51.26 -115.48
N PHE A 758 121.70 50.25 -114.71
CA PHE A 758 121.76 50.00 -113.24
C PHE A 758 120.73 50.77 -112.36
N ASN A 759 119.95 50.15 -111.45
CA ASN A 759 120.23 49.26 -110.27
C ASN A 759 120.80 50.05 -109.08
N GLN A 760 120.48 49.80 -107.79
CA GLN A 760 119.78 48.71 -107.06
C GLN A 760 118.83 49.31 -105.99
N GLN A 761 117.68 48.74 -105.60
CA GLN A 761 117.40 47.47 -104.90
C GLN A 761 117.76 47.45 -103.39
N THR A 762 116.74 47.52 -102.52
CA THR A 762 116.59 46.81 -101.23
C THR A 762 115.22 47.17 -100.63
N GLY A 763 114.47 46.29 -99.95
CA GLY A 763 114.64 44.84 -99.80
C GLY A 763 114.11 44.34 -98.44
N SER A 764 113.21 43.33 -98.44
CA SER A 764 112.65 42.66 -97.25
C SER A 764 111.83 43.57 -96.31
N GLU A 765 110.97 43.08 -95.41
CA GLU A 765 110.24 41.82 -95.17
C GLU A 765 108.96 42.23 -94.40
N GLY A 766 107.87 41.47 -94.24
CA GLY A 766 107.57 40.05 -94.42
C GLY A 766 106.57 39.61 -93.33
N ILE A 767 105.97 38.42 -93.45
CA ILE A 767 105.18 37.73 -92.39
C ILE A 767 103.77 38.31 -92.07
N GLY A 768 102.74 37.46 -92.15
CA GLY A 768 101.40 37.65 -91.53
C GLY A 768 101.21 36.68 -90.36
N PRO A 769 100.19 35.81 -90.35
CA PRO A 769 98.74 36.05 -90.41
C PRO A 769 98.03 35.46 -89.13
N LYS A 770 96.70 35.25 -89.18
CA LYS A 770 95.82 34.70 -88.11
C LYS A 770 95.47 35.73 -87.01
N GLY A 771 94.35 35.65 -86.27
CA GLY A 771 93.21 34.73 -86.33
C GLY A 771 93.00 33.86 -85.07
N ILE A 772 91.94 34.12 -84.30
CA ILE A 772 91.29 33.30 -83.24
C ILE A 772 89.92 33.98 -82.97
N LEU A 773 88.74 33.36 -82.85
CA LEU A 773 88.20 32.14 -82.18
C LEU A 773 87.66 32.31 -80.75
N SER A 774 86.43 32.80 -80.63
CA SER A 774 85.34 32.27 -79.76
C SER A 774 84.09 33.13 -79.99
N ARG A 775 82.85 32.63 -80.11
CA ARG A 775 82.28 31.27 -80.11
C ARG A 775 82.46 30.46 -78.83
N ILE A 776 81.52 30.63 -77.90
CA ILE A 776 80.84 29.49 -77.26
C ILE A 776 79.42 29.45 -77.83
N VAL A 777 78.94 28.26 -78.15
CA VAL A 777 77.63 27.91 -78.73
C VAL A 777 77.18 26.62 -78.04
N TYR A 778 75.93 26.20 -78.29
CA TYR A 778 75.23 25.03 -77.76
C TYR A 778 74.61 25.31 -76.38
N ASP A 779 73.29 25.21 -76.16
CA ASP A 779 72.24 24.35 -76.76
C ASP A 779 72.34 22.87 -76.35
N THR A 780 71.23 22.16 -76.50
CA THR A 780 70.95 20.73 -76.26
C THR A 780 70.84 20.24 -74.79
N SER A 781 69.61 19.87 -74.43
CA SER A 781 69.34 18.70 -73.57
C SER A 781 69.89 17.43 -74.25
N PRO A 782 70.28 16.32 -73.56
CA PRO A 782 69.27 15.45 -72.93
C PRO A 782 69.74 14.45 -71.82
N LEU A 783 68.80 13.61 -71.38
CA LEU A 783 68.94 12.17 -71.02
C LEU A 783 70.21 11.65 -70.31
N SER A 784 70.10 11.36 -69.00
CA SER A 784 70.01 9.97 -68.45
C SER A 784 70.09 9.99 -66.91
N ALA A 785 69.37 9.21 -66.08
CA ALA A 785 68.58 7.97 -66.19
C ALA A 785 69.29 6.68 -65.72
N SER A 786 69.38 6.51 -64.40
CA SER A 786 69.38 5.23 -63.66
C SER A 786 69.11 5.57 -62.18
N GLY A 787 68.33 4.87 -61.37
CA GLY A 787 67.55 3.62 -61.49
C GLY A 787 67.32 3.12 -60.05
N LYS A 788 66.24 2.47 -59.61
CA LYS A 788 65.11 1.74 -60.25
C LYS A 788 63.82 2.10 -59.45
N SER A 789 62.58 2.11 -59.96
CA SER A 789 61.79 1.01 -60.55
C SER A 789 61.58 -0.15 -59.56
N ASP A 790 60.37 -0.67 -59.31
CA ASP A 790 59.23 -0.98 -60.18
C ASP A 790 57.84 -0.72 -59.50
N LYS A 791 56.84 -0.09 -60.14
CA LYS A 791 55.73 -0.59 -61.03
C LYS A 791 54.44 -1.04 -60.30
N SER A 792 53.23 -1.01 -60.90
CA SER A 792 52.61 -0.12 -61.94
C SER A 792 51.10 -0.44 -62.13
N ARG A 793 50.41 0.42 -62.91
CA ARG A 793 49.03 0.34 -63.50
C ARG A 793 47.90 1.01 -62.68
N ILE A 794 47.09 2.00 -63.15
CA ILE A 794 46.62 2.50 -64.49
C ILE A 794 45.40 1.70 -65.01
N PRO A 795 44.32 2.31 -65.62
CA PRO A 795 44.11 3.71 -66.04
C PRO A 795 42.81 4.42 -65.55
N VAL A 796 42.71 5.72 -65.87
CA VAL A 796 41.46 6.50 -66.00
C VAL A 796 40.97 6.48 -67.46
N ARG A 797 39.65 6.63 -67.70
CA ARG A 797 39.15 7.21 -68.96
C ARG A 797 37.95 8.13 -68.71
N SER A 798 37.87 9.21 -69.47
CA SER A 798 36.78 10.21 -69.46
C SER A 798 35.53 9.74 -70.19
N ASN A 799 34.36 10.35 -69.91
CA ASN A 799 33.64 11.17 -70.90
C ASN A 799 32.35 11.84 -70.38
N GLN A 800 32.03 12.99 -71.01
CA GLN A 800 30.70 13.50 -71.36
C GLN A 800 29.66 13.85 -70.26
N THR A 801 29.51 15.17 -70.07
CA THR A 801 28.24 15.91 -70.28
C THR A 801 26.95 15.11 -70.54
N ALA A 802 25.90 15.38 -69.77
CA ALA A 802 24.68 16.02 -70.29
C ALA A 802 23.70 16.46 -69.19
N SER A 803 23.18 17.66 -69.36
CA SER A 803 22.15 18.37 -68.60
C SER A 803 20.74 17.74 -68.60
N ASN A 804 19.92 18.24 -67.66
CA ASN A 804 18.61 18.90 -67.88
C ASN A 804 17.29 18.19 -67.49
N THR A 805 16.44 18.96 -66.78
CA THR A 805 14.94 19.02 -66.86
C THR A 805 14.08 17.80 -66.48
N ARG A 806 12.85 17.93 -65.94
CA ARG A 806 12.12 19.02 -65.22
C ARG A 806 10.77 18.47 -64.72
N GLU A 807 10.25 18.98 -63.58
CA GLU A 807 8.81 19.01 -63.24
C GLU A 807 8.05 17.63 -63.27
N THR A 808 6.76 17.46 -62.89
CA THR A 808 5.71 18.38 -62.41
C THR A 808 4.84 17.68 -61.34
N SER A 809 4.16 18.45 -60.49
CA SER A 809 3.02 17.99 -59.67
C SER A 809 1.70 17.95 -60.46
N LEU A 810 0.75 17.06 -60.11
CA LEU A 810 -0.69 17.37 -59.85
C LEU A 810 -1.63 16.12 -59.76
N THR A 811 -2.36 16.03 -58.63
CA THR A 811 -3.76 15.53 -58.41
C THR A 811 -4.37 14.31 -59.15
N ASN A 812 -4.93 13.37 -58.35
CA ASN A 812 -6.31 12.76 -58.36
C ASN A 812 -7.02 12.42 -59.70
N PRO A 813 -7.74 11.26 -59.81
CA PRO A 813 -9.01 11.08 -59.06
C PRO A 813 -9.54 9.65 -58.71
N THR A 814 -10.45 9.64 -57.71
CA THR A 814 -11.77 8.95 -57.58
C THR A 814 -12.08 7.58 -58.22
N ILE A 815 -12.66 6.66 -57.42
CA ILE A 815 -14.01 6.00 -57.50
C ILE A 815 -14.09 5.02 -56.29
N LYS A 816 -14.98 5.07 -55.27
CA LYS A 816 -16.48 5.03 -55.14
C LYS A 816 -17.11 3.67 -55.52
N SER A 817 -18.15 3.12 -54.87
CA SER A 817 -19.28 3.58 -54.03
C SER A 817 -19.76 2.35 -53.19
N ASP A 818 -20.83 2.24 -52.39
CA ASP A 818 -21.88 3.02 -51.66
C ASP A 818 -22.61 1.94 -50.77
N GLN A 819 -23.54 2.09 -49.81
CA GLN A 819 -24.29 3.12 -49.04
C GLN A 819 -24.79 2.38 -47.74
N SER A 820 -25.54 2.82 -46.73
CA SER A 820 -26.27 4.03 -46.25
C SER A 820 -26.45 3.84 -44.70
N ARG A 821 -27.26 4.49 -43.82
CA ARG A 821 -28.23 5.61 -43.68
C ARG A 821 -28.30 5.85 -42.12
N ILE A 822 -28.50 7.02 -41.47
CA ILE A 822 -29.35 8.22 -41.66
C ILE A 822 -30.83 7.89 -41.38
N PRO A 823 -31.56 8.50 -40.39
CA PRO A 823 -31.40 9.84 -39.76
C PRO A 823 -31.09 9.82 -38.22
N VAL A 824 -30.50 10.82 -37.50
CA VAL A 824 -30.61 12.32 -37.42
C VAL A 824 -31.81 12.79 -36.54
N LYS A 825 -31.70 13.60 -35.45
CA LYS A 825 -31.33 15.06 -35.37
C LYS A 825 -30.93 15.58 -33.92
N LYS A 826 -31.23 16.86 -33.57
CA LYS A 826 -31.01 17.70 -32.33
C LYS A 826 -32.09 18.85 -32.32
N PRO A 827 -32.20 19.90 -31.42
CA PRO A 827 -31.37 20.38 -30.26
C PRO A 827 -32.11 21.03 -29.02
N LYS A 828 -31.32 21.61 -28.07
CA LYS A 828 -31.47 22.88 -27.25
C LYS A 828 -32.79 23.37 -26.55
N GLU A 829 -32.62 23.75 -25.26
CA GLU A 829 -32.98 25.02 -24.55
C GLU A 829 -34.41 25.50 -24.11
N THR A 830 -34.45 26.02 -22.86
CA THR A 830 -35.25 27.13 -22.25
C THR A 830 -36.74 27.04 -21.81
N ALA A 831 -36.92 27.21 -20.47
CA ALA A 831 -37.82 28.14 -19.73
C ALA A 831 -39.37 28.00 -19.63
N GLY A 832 -39.90 28.11 -18.39
CA GLY A 832 -41.23 28.71 -18.09
C GLY A 832 -42.16 28.00 -17.07
N SER A 833 -42.56 28.71 -15.99
CA SER A 833 -43.87 28.78 -15.25
C SER A 833 -44.93 27.63 -15.27
N SER A 834 -45.83 27.40 -14.28
CA SER A 834 -46.14 28.08 -12.99
C SER A 834 -47.21 27.36 -12.11
N ILE A 835 -47.32 27.73 -10.83
CA ILE A 835 -48.55 27.86 -9.96
C ILE A 835 -49.35 26.61 -9.46
N LEU A 836 -49.29 26.35 -8.13
CA LEU A 836 -50.37 26.13 -7.11
C LEU A 836 -49.76 25.58 -5.79
N LYS A 837 -49.77 26.30 -4.65
CA LYS A 837 -50.66 26.22 -3.44
C LYS A 837 -50.74 24.81 -2.80
N GLU A 838 -50.69 24.62 -1.47
CA GLU A 838 -51.04 25.44 -0.28
C GLU A 838 -49.85 25.56 0.74
N LYS A 839 -49.68 26.60 1.60
CA LYS A 839 -50.40 27.01 2.84
C LYS A 839 -50.45 25.87 3.90
N THR A 840 -50.10 26.06 5.18
CA THR A 840 -50.26 27.22 6.08
C THR A 840 -49.15 27.39 7.16
N SER A 841 -49.22 28.50 7.91
CA SER A 841 -48.70 28.72 9.27
C SER A 841 -49.74 29.56 10.05
N PRO A 842 -49.74 29.64 11.40
CA PRO A 842 -49.24 30.89 12.01
C PRO A 842 -48.69 30.83 13.47
N THR A 843 -47.77 31.78 13.73
CA THR A 843 -47.37 32.51 14.97
C THR A 843 -48.03 32.25 16.36
N SER A 844 -47.18 32.10 17.40
CA SER A 844 -46.99 33.03 18.56
C SER A 844 -46.00 32.39 19.57
N SER A 845 -45.06 33.03 20.30
CA SER A 845 -44.74 34.41 20.74
C SER A 845 -45.19 34.80 22.17
N VAL A 846 -44.44 34.37 23.21
CA VAL A 846 -44.35 35.00 24.55
C VAL A 846 -42.93 34.81 25.13
N ASP A 847 -42.45 35.84 25.83
CA ASP A 847 -41.24 35.95 26.69
C ASP A 847 -41.66 36.86 27.88
N PRO A 848 -40.92 37.03 29.00
CA PRO A 848 -39.82 36.24 29.59
C PRO A 848 -40.00 36.01 31.14
N GLU A 849 -38.96 35.51 31.86
CA GLU A 849 -38.42 36.04 33.14
C GLU A 849 -37.87 35.04 34.21
N LYS A 850 -36.63 35.35 34.66
CA LYS A 850 -36.08 35.37 36.05
C LYS A 850 -35.70 34.12 36.90
N SER A 851 -34.54 34.30 37.55
CA SER A 851 -34.11 33.86 38.90
C SER A 851 -33.69 32.38 39.07
N SER A 852 -32.41 32.01 39.15
CA SER A 852 -31.32 32.37 40.12
C SER A 852 -31.32 31.59 41.44
N ARG A 853 -30.36 30.65 41.56
CA ARG A 853 -29.63 30.13 42.74
C ARG A 853 -28.62 29.13 42.17
N THR A 854 -27.29 29.27 42.21
CA THR A 854 -26.36 29.84 43.20
C THR A 854 -26.30 29.04 44.50
N LEU A 855 -25.28 28.18 44.59
CA LEU A 855 -24.52 27.91 45.82
C LEU A 855 -23.05 27.60 45.44
N LYS A 856 -22.11 27.90 46.35
CA LYS A 856 -20.66 27.98 46.06
C LYS A 856 -19.84 27.62 47.30
N ILE A 857 -19.12 26.49 47.23
CA ILE A 857 -18.10 26.01 48.18
C ILE A 857 -17.16 25.14 47.31
N ASP A 858 -15.89 25.43 47.00
CA ASP A 858 -14.88 26.41 47.44
C ASP A 858 -14.06 26.02 48.68
N LEU A 859 -12.72 26.01 48.53
CA LEU A 859 -11.65 25.66 49.49
C LEU A 859 -11.61 24.18 49.96
N GLY A 860 -10.45 23.58 50.31
CA GLY A 860 -9.07 24.07 50.24
C GLY A 860 -8.02 23.08 50.80
N LEU A 861 -6.75 23.30 50.40
CA LEU A 861 -5.49 22.63 50.77
C LEU A 861 -5.31 22.22 52.25
N HIS A 862 -4.61 21.09 52.54
CA HIS A 862 -3.18 21.12 52.96
C HIS A 862 -2.47 19.74 53.04
N GLU A 863 -1.13 19.77 53.08
CA GLU A 863 -0.21 18.66 53.44
C GLU A 863 -0.13 18.41 54.96
N ALA A 864 0.25 17.20 55.40
CA ALA A 864 1.43 16.99 56.29
C ALA A 864 1.73 15.51 56.67
N SER A 865 3.03 15.20 56.69
CA SER A 865 3.71 13.96 57.13
C SER A 865 3.62 13.65 58.65
N LEU A 866 3.83 12.39 59.09
CA LEU A 866 4.95 11.99 60.01
C LEU A 866 4.92 10.54 60.59
N LYS A 867 6.08 9.84 60.46
CA LYS A 867 6.81 8.95 61.42
C LYS A 867 6.31 7.55 61.92
N ASN A 868 7.31 6.63 61.89
CA ASN A 868 7.64 5.55 62.86
C ASN A 868 6.70 4.31 62.90
N ILE A 869 7.12 3.10 63.27
CA ILE A 869 8.09 2.62 64.29
C ILE A 869 9.22 1.71 63.72
N LYS A 870 10.25 1.41 64.52
CA LYS A 870 11.46 0.64 64.18
C LYS A 870 11.89 -0.26 65.35
N GLU A 871 12.09 -1.57 65.10
CA GLU A 871 12.84 -2.58 65.87
C GLU A 871 12.94 -3.83 64.94
N GLU A 872 14.05 -4.52 64.63
CA GLU A 872 15.36 -4.78 65.26
C GLU A 872 15.35 -5.94 66.28
N TYR A 873 16.14 -7.02 66.02
CA TYR A 873 16.99 -7.78 66.97
C TYR A 873 17.60 -9.07 66.34
N LEU A 874 18.95 -9.21 66.43
CA LEU A 874 19.87 -10.39 66.55
C LEU A 874 19.51 -11.83 66.04
N SER A 875 20.44 -12.78 65.80
CA SER A 875 21.86 -12.83 65.34
C SER A 875 22.39 -14.29 65.34
N GLU A 876 23.49 -14.56 64.61
CA GLU A 876 24.43 -15.72 64.76
C GLU A 876 23.92 -17.18 64.53
N SER A 877 24.75 -18.24 64.33
CA SER A 877 26.04 -18.41 63.62
C SER A 877 26.39 -19.93 63.45
N LEU A 878 27.65 -20.29 63.09
CA LEU A 878 28.32 -21.62 63.14
C LEU A 878 28.17 -22.67 62.00
N VAL A 879 29.00 -22.48 60.97
CA VAL A 879 29.93 -23.44 60.31
C VAL A 879 30.07 -24.88 60.89
N SER A 880 29.97 -25.95 60.06
CA SER A 880 31.00 -27.05 59.94
C SER A 880 30.78 -28.18 58.90
N ASN A 881 31.49 -28.06 57.78
CA ASN A 881 32.12 -29.06 56.90
C ASN A 881 32.38 -30.52 57.43
N ARG A 882 32.00 -31.59 56.67
CA ARG A 882 32.90 -32.72 56.22
C ARG A 882 32.28 -33.92 55.43
N ARG A 883 32.88 -34.21 54.26
CA ARG A 883 33.35 -35.53 53.70
C ARG A 883 32.39 -36.72 53.35
N ASN A 884 32.25 -36.91 52.02
CA ASN A 884 32.67 -38.09 51.20
C ASN A 884 32.05 -39.53 51.28
N LYS A 885 31.88 -40.07 50.05
CA LYS A 885 31.91 -41.50 49.57
C LYS A 885 30.59 -42.33 49.44
N LYS A 886 29.95 -42.16 48.27
CA LYS A 886 29.89 -43.15 47.15
C LYS A 886 29.47 -44.61 47.46
N VAL A 887 28.27 -45.03 47.01
CA VAL A 887 28.00 -46.00 45.91
C VAL A 887 26.47 -46.27 45.75
N VAL A 888 25.96 -46.05 44.53
CA VAL A 888 24.80 -46.65 43.82
C VAL A 888 23.71 -47.43 44.61
N SER A 889 22.46 -46.91 44.62
CA SER A 889 21.33 -47.56 43.92
C SER A 889 20.07 -46.68 43.81
N LEU A 890 19.39 -46.79 42.65
CA LEU A 890 17.93 -46.72 42.42
C LEU A 890 17.04 -45.75 43.24
N ALA A 891 16.85 -44.52 42.74
CA ALA A 891 15.61 -43.75 42.88
C ALA A 891 15.56 -42.61 41.82
N GLU A 892 14.53 -42.58 40.97
CA GLU A 892 14.18 -41.38 40.20
C GLU A 892 13.03 -40.64 40.91
N SER A 893 13.40 -39.80 41.88
CA SER A 893 12.51 -38.82 42.51
C SER A 893 13.14 -37.44 42.34
N VAL A 894 12.58 -36.64 41.41
CA VAL A 894 13.02 -35.26 41.20
C VAL A 894 12.27 -34.37 42.19
N ASP A 895 12.82 -34.24 43.39
CA ASP A 895 12.43 -33.20 44.33
C ASP A 895 12.72 -31.81 43.76
N LEU A 896 11.95 -30.81 44.20
CA LEU A 896 12.20 -29.41 43.88
C LEU A 896 13.55 -28.97 44.48
N VAL A 897 14.46 -28.53 43.62
CA VAL A 897 15.72 -27.89 44.04
C VAL A 897 15.59 -26.38 43.87
N ASP A 898 15.31 -25.69 44.97
CA ASP A 898 15.45 -24.23 45.05
C ASP A 898 16.93 -23.83 44.86
N PHE A 899 17.19 -22.94 43.91
CA PHE A 899 18.45 -22.21 43.76
C PHE A 899 18.17 -20.76 43.35
N PRO A 900 19.10 -19.83 43.64
CA PRO A 900 18.72 -18.68 44.45
C PRO A 900 18.18 -17.49 43.66
N VAL A 901 17.29 -16.74 44.30
CA VAL A 901 16.92 -15.37 43.90
C VAL A 901 18.20 -14.53 43.78
N LEU A 902 18.49 -14.03 42.57
CA LEU A 902 19.59 -13.09 42.38
C LEU A 902 19.24 -11.77 43.09
N SER A 903 20.02 -11.44 44.11
CA SER A 903 20.01 -10.12 44.75
C SER A 903 20.33 -9.03 43.73
N LYS A 904 19.47 -8.01 43.64
CA LYS A 904 19.84 -6.72 43.04
C LYS A 904 21.00 -6.13 43.85
N ASP A 905 22.21 -6.20 43.29
CA ASP A 905 23.32 -5.25 43.46
C ASP A 905 24.60 -5.84 42.85
N LYS A 906 24.63 -5.92 41.51
CA LYS A 906 25.85 -6.10 40.70
C LYS A 906 25.64 -5.44 39.35
N GLN A 907 26.51 -4.48 39.04
CA GLN A 907 26.48 -3.77 37.76
C GLN A 907 27.18 -4.63 36.70
N THR A 908 26.40 -5.39 35.93
CA THR A 908 26.90 -6.21 34.81
C THR A 908 27.56 -5.35 33.74
N THR A 909 28.68 -5.82 33.19
CA THR A 909 29.39 -5.10 32.13
C THR A 909 28.77 -5.39 30.76
N ALA A 910 29.05 -4.53 29.77
CA ALA A 910 28.63 -4.77 28.39
C ALA A 910 29.21 -6.08 27.82
N ASP A 911 30.41 -6.49 28.26
CA ASP A 911 30.98 -7.78 27.91
C ASP A 911 30.19 -8.96 28.52
N ASP A 912 29.62 -8.82 29.72
CA ASP A 912 28.75 -9.85 30.31
C ASP A 912 27.44 -9.98 29.50
N GLN A 913 26.86 -8.87 29.08
CA GLN A 913 25.66 -8.83 28.23
C GLN A 913 25.91 -9.47 26.85
N MET A 914 26.97 -9.06 26.15
CA MET A 914 27.39 -9.64 24.86
C MET A 914 27.71 -11.14 24.99
N ASN A 915 28.42 -11.56 26.04
CA ASN A 915 28.68 -12.98 26.30
C ASN A 915 27.39 -13.76 26.57
N SER A 916 26.40 -13.16 27.23
CA SER A 916 25.11 -13.81 27.54
C SER A 916 24.26 -13.98 26.28
N LEU A 917 24.19 -12.97 25.40
CA LEU A 917 23.57 -13.10 24.08
C LEU A 917 24.23 -14.22 23.25
N LYS A 918 25.56 -14.20 23.19
CA LYS A 918 26.34 -15.17 22.41
C LYS A 918 26.21 -16.60 22.95
N ARG A 919 26.05 -16.79 24.27
CA ARG A 919 25.75 -18.09 24.89
C ARG A 919 24.38 -18.62 24.44
N PHE A 920 23.33 -17.80 24.46
CA PHE A 920 22.00 -18.22 24.02
C PHE A 920 21.96 -18.50 22.50
N GLU A 921 22.62 -17.66 21.70
CA GLU A 921 22.74 -17.85 20.25
C GLU A 921 23.44 -19.17 19.88
N LEU A 922 24.59 -19.46 20.50
CA LEU A 922 25.31 -20.72 20.27
C LEU A 922 24.50 -21.94 20.74
N TRP A 923 23.86 -21.86 21.91
CA TRP A 923 22.99 -22.92 22.42
C TRP A 923 21.80 -23.19 21.47
N LEU A 924 21.14 -22.13 21.00
CA LEU A 924 19.99 -22.23 20.11
C LEU A 924 20.39 -22.80 18.73
N GLN A 925 21.57 -22.42 18.20
CA GLN A 925 22.14 -23.00 16.98
C GLN A 925 22.51 -24.48 17.17
N GLU A 926 23.08 -24.87 18.30
CA GLU A 926 23.44 -26.26 18.61
C GLU A 926 22.19 -27.16 18.70
N GLU A 927 21.13 -26.70 19.37
CA GLU A 927 19.88 -27.45 19.51
C GLU A 927 19.06 -27.48 18.20
N ASN A 928 19.03 -26.39 17.41
CA ASN A 928 18.47 -26.43 16.04
C ASN A 928 19.25 -27.40 15.14
N SER A 929 20.59 -27.42 15.24
CA SER A 929 21.44 -28.36 14.49
C SER A 929 21.11 -29.81 14.87
N LYS A 930 20.96 -30.13 16.16
CA LYS A 930 20.52 -31.46 16.61
C LYS A 930 19.14 -31.83 16.05
N LEU A 931 18.18 -30.91 16.12
CA LEU A 931 16.82 -31.13 15.62
C LEU A 931 16.80 -31.37 14.10
N ASN A 932 17.46 -30.52 13.31
CA ASN A 932 17.57 -30.69 11.86
C ASN A 932 18.32 -31.99 11.49
N ASN A 933 19.32 -32.41 12.28
CA ASN A 933 20.01 -33.70 12.06
C ASN A 933 19.14 -34.93 12.40
N ILE A 934 18.12 -34.79 13.25
CA ILE A 934 17.12 -35.84 13.49
C ILE A 934 16.14 -35.90 12.31
N SER A 935 15.67 -34.75 11.81
CA SER A 935 14.78 -34.69 10.63
C SER A 935 15.45 -35.03 9.30
N GLY A 936 16.79 -34.88 9.19
CA GLY A 936 17.53 -34.96 7.93
C GLY A 936 18.22 -36.29 7.63
N ARG A 937 18.27 -37.25 8.56
CA ARG A 937 18.89 -38.57 8.32
C ARG A 937 17.83 -39.66 8.11
N GLY A 938 17.70 -40.10 6.85
CA GLY A 938 17.06 -41.39 6.56
C GLY A 938 17.81 -42.54 7.25
N ALA A 939 17.05 -43.54 7.72
CA ALA A 939 17.51 -44.70 8.50
C ALA A 939 18.17 -44.36 9.85
N CYS A 940 17.34 -44.14 10.87
CA CYS A 940 17.67 -44.22 12.30
C CYS A 940 16.51 -44.92 13.02
N ASN A 941 16.77 -45.65 14.12
CA ASN A 941 15.75 -46.46 14.78
C ASN A 941 14.68 -45.56 15.44
N LYS A 942 13.39 -45.92 15.33
CA LYS A 942 12.26 -45.07 15.76
C LYS A 942 12.32 -44.76 17.26
N GLU A 943 12.73 -45.73 18.08
CA GLU A 943 12.96 -45.52 19.52
C GLU A 943 14.16 -44.61 19.81
N GLU A 944 15.19 -44.62 18.97
CA GLU A 944 16.34 -43.71 19.09
C GLU A 944 15.93 -42.27 18.76
N ILE A 945 15.14 -42.07 17.71
CA ILE A 945 14.55 -40.77 17.34
C ILE A 945 13.71 -40.23 18.51
N LYS A 946 12.81 -41.05 19.06
CA LYS A 946 11.99 -40.70 20.24
C LYS A 946 12.84 -40.39 21.48
N SER A 947 13.91 -41.16 21.73
CA SER A 947 14.88 -40.90 22.81
C SER A 947 15.65 -39.58 22.61
N ARG A 948 15.90 -39.19 21.36
CA ARG A 948 16.62 -37.95 21.01
C ARG A 948 15.72 -36.72 21.07
N LEU A 949 14.48 -36.81 20.57
CA LEU A 949 13.48 -35.73 20.67
C LEU A 949 13.12 -35.43 22.14
N SER A 950 12.90 -36.46 22.96
CA SER A 950 12.65 -36.28 24.40
C SER A 950 13.83 -35.62 25.14
N LYS A 951 15.08 -35.95 24.78
CA LYS A 951 16.29 -35.27 25.31
C LYS A 951 16.38 -33.80 24.91
N LEU A 952 15.91 -33.42 23.72
CA LEU A 952 15.76 -32.00 23.32
C LEU A 952 14.64 -31.32 24.12
N LYS A 953 13.49 -32.00 24.29
CA LYS A 953 12.34 -31.49 25.06
C LYS A 953 12.74 -31.13 26.50
N LEU A 954 13.53 -31.98 27.15
CA LEU A 954 14.07 -31.74 28.51
C LEU A 954 15.03 -30.54 28.60
N ARG A 955 15.56 -30.05 27.48
CA ARG A 955 16.40 -28.82 27.42
C ARG A 955 15.59 -27.54 27.17
N VAL A 956 14.32 -27.64 26.79
CA VAL A 956 13.46 -26.46 26.52
C VAL A 956 13.33 -25.53 27.74
N PRO A 957 13.16 -26.00 28.99
CA PRO A 957 13.13 -25.11 30.16
C PRO A 957 14.43 -24.33 30.37
N HIS A 958 15.59 -24.95 30.09
CA HIS A 958 16.89 -24.29 30.20
C HIS A 958 17.04 -23.17 29.15
N GLY A 959 16.62 -23.43 27.89
CA GLY A 959 16.56 -22.39 26.86
C GLY A 959 15.61 -21.24 27.19
N GLN A 960 14.45 -21.56 27.80
CA GLN A 960 13.49 -20.56 28.25
C GLN A 960 14.10 -19.67 29.35
N HIS A 961 14.77 -20.25 30.35
CA HIS A 961 15.47 -19.52 31.41
C HIS A 961 16.61 -18.64 30.88
N LEU A 962 17.39 -19.12 29.89
CA LEU A 962 18.44 -18.32 29.25
C LEU A 962 17.85 -17.09 28.54
N LEU A 963 16.73 -17.24 27.84
CA LEU A 963 16.04 -16.11 27.21
C LEU A 963 15.42 -15.16 28.23
N GLU A 964 14.81 -15.67 29.30
CA GLU A 964 14.21 -14.84 30.36
C GLU A 964 15.28 -14.03 31.11
N SER A 965 16.47 -14.61 31.33
CA SER A 965 17.64 -13.89 31.85
C SER A 965 18.04 -12.72 30.94
N LEU A 966 18.03 -12.92 29.62
CA LEU A 966 18.32 -11.88 28.63
C LEU A 966 17.22 -10.82 28.53
N LEU A 967 15.96 -11.21 28.71
CA LEU A 967 14.83 -10.28 28.76
C LEU A 967 14.83 -9.42 30.03
N PHE A 968 15.34 -9.93 31.16
CA PHE A 968 15.53 -9.15 32.38
C PHE A 968 16.63 -8.09 32.23
N LEU A 969 17.70 -8.40 31.49
CA LEU A 969 18.79 -7.45 31.16
C LEU A 969 18.42 -6.42 30.07
N LYS A 970 17.21 -6.51 29.47
CA LYS A 970 16.83 -5.75 28.25
C LYS A 970 16.80 -4.23 28.40
N SER A 971 16.72 -3.69 29.62
CA SER A 971 16.74 -2.22 29.87
C SER A 971 18.07 -1.56 29.54
N ASP A 972 19.17 -2.30 29.68
CA ASP A 972 20.53 -1.75 29.71
C ASP A 972 21.34 -2.14 28.44
N MET A 973 20.67 -2.71 27.43
CA MET A 973 21.28 -3.21 26.19
C MET A 973 21.40 -2.13 25.11
N ALA A 974 22.45 -2.16 24.28
CA ALA A 974 22.55 -1.26 23.14
C ALA A 974 21.47 -1.56 22.07
N VAL A 975 21.08 -0.56 21.28
CA VAL A 975 19.98 -0.66 20.29
C VAL A 975 20.21 -1.80 19.27
N THR A 976 21.45 -1.99 18.84
CA THR A 976 21.86 -3.08 17.93
C THR A 976 21.73 -4.47 18.55
N GLU A 977 22.01 -4.58 19.85
CA GLU A 977 21.90 -5.82 20.63
C GLU A 977 20.45 -6.14 20.98
N ASN A 978 19.63 -5.12 21.20
CA ASN A 978 18.18 -5.22 21.37
C ASN A 978 17.52 -5.83 20.11
N LEU A 979 17.98 -5.41 18.92
CA LEU A 979 17.55 -5.97 17.64
C LEU A 979 17.97 -7.45 17.48
N ARG A 980 19.20 -7.79 17.87
CA ARG A 980 19.72 -9.18 17.89
C ARG A 980 18.94 -10.08 18.85
N LEU A 981 18.57 -9.57 20.03
CA LEU A 981 17.76 -10.27 21.01
C LEU A 981 16.35 -10.60 20.47
N GLU A 982 15.74 -9.70 19.72
CA GLU A 982 14.40 -9.93 19.14
C GLU A 982 14.43 -10.94 17.98
N ASP A 983 15.50 -10.98 17.16
CA ASP A 983 15.70 -12.07 16.19
C ASP A 983 15.94 -13.42 16.90
N LEU A 984 16.78 -13.47 17.94
CA LEU A 984 16.97 -14.69 18.74
C LEU A 984 15.66 -15.16 19.40
N ARG A 985 14.79 -14.24 19.81
CA ARG A 985 13.43 -14.55 20.30
C ARG A 985 12.54 -15.14 19.21
N TYR A 986 12.62 -14.63 17.98
CA TYR A 986 11.91 -15.19 16.82
C TYR A 986 12.44 -16.59 16.45
N GLN A 987 13.76 -16.77 16.38
CA GLN A 987 14.39 -18.07 16.15
C GLN A 987 14.05 -19.10 17.25
N TRP A 988 13.90 -18.66 18.51
CA TRP A 988 13.43 -19.51 19.62
C TRP A 988 11.98 -19.96 19.46
N MET A 989 11.08 -19.08 18.98
CA MET A 989 9.71 -19.48 18.65
C MET A 989 9.68 -20.47 17.48
N LEU A 990 10.50 -20.26 16.44
CA LEU A 990 10.63 -21.21 15.32
C LEU A 990 11.15 -22.58 15.78
N TYR A 991 12.16 -22.62 16.66
CA TYR A 991 12.65 -23.87 17.25
C TYR A 991 11.55 -24.59 18.05
N LYS A 992 10.80 -23.87 18.90
CA LYS A 992 9.67 -24.42 19.67
C LYS A 992 8.46 -24.83 18.82
N SER A 993 8.32 -24.31 17.60
CA SER A 993 7.40 -24.88 16.60
C SER A 993 7.99 -26.17 16.05
N LYS A 994 9.17 -26.12 15.39
CA LYS A 994 9.81 -27.27 14.73
C LYS A 994 9.93 -28.50 15.63
N LEU A 995 10.24 -28.33 16.91
CA LEU A 995 10.32 -29.43 17.87
C LEU A 995 8.95 -30.09 18.12
N ARG A 996 7.88 -29.28 18.24
CA ARG A 996 6.49 -29.74 18.37
C ARG A 996 5.97 -30.35 17.07
N ASP A 997 6.37 -29.80 15.94
CA ASP A 997 5.97 -30.29 14.61
C ASP A 997 6.64 -31.65 14.32
N ALA A 998 7.91 -31.82 14.73
CA ALA A 998 8.62 -33.11 14.70
C ALA A 998 7.99 -34.16 15.65
N GLU A 999 7.58 -33.77 16.87
CA GLU A 999 6.79 -34.64 17.76
C GLU A 999 5.42 -34.99 17.14
N SER A 1000 4.83 -34.08 16.36
CA SER A 1000 3.50 -34.25 15.77
C SER A 1000 3.50 -35.20 14.56
N LEU A 1001 4.60 -35.28 13.79
CA LEU A 1001 4.77 -36.32 12.75
C LEU A 1001 4.83 -37.73 13.37
N GLU A 1002 5.58 -37.90 14.46
CA GLU A 1002 5.61 -39.15 15.26
C GLU A 1002 4.23 -39.51 15.83
N ALA A 1003 3.49 -38.51 16.33
CA ALA A 1003 2.14 -38.70 16.87
C ALA A 1003 1.15 -39.15 15.80
N MET A 1004 1.18 -38.56 14.60
CA MET A 1004 0.28 -38.97 13.51
C MET A 1004 0.46 -40.45 13.15
N GLU A 1005 1.69 -40.91 12.95
CA GLU A 1005 1.97 -42.28 12.52
C GLU A 1005 1.70 -43.34 13.61
N THR A 1006 1.65 -42.96 14.88
CA THR A 1006 1.22 -43.85 15.98
C THR A 1006 -0.30 -43.88 16.18
N THR A 1007 -1.03 -42.87 15.70
CA THR A 1007 -2.50 -42.79 15.86
C THR A 1007 -3.32 -43.55 14.79
N GLU A 1008 -2.73 -43.94 13.65
CA GLU A 1008 -3.48 -44.64 12.57
C GLU A 1008 -4.07 -46.00 13.00
N LYS A 1009 -3.61 -46.60 14.10
CA LYS A 1009 -4.15 -47.85 14.64
C LYS A 1009 -5.26 -47.71 15.70
N LEU A 1010 -5.56 -46.51 16.21
CA LEU A 1010 -6.40 -46.41 17.42
C LEU A 1010 -7.42 -45.26 17.51
N GLN A 1011 -7.79 -44.59 16.41
CA GLN A 1011 -9.08 -43.87 16.38
C GLN A 1011 -9.68 -43.69 14.98
N ARG A 1012 -10.57 -44.63 14.61
CA ARG A 1012 -11.51 -44.50 13.47
C ARG A 1012 -12.83 -43.82 13.90
N ILE A 1013 -12.79 -43.00 14.95
CA ILE A 1013 -13.99 -42.42 15.60
C ILE A 1013 -13.74 -40.94 15.89
N THR A 1014 -14.71 -40.10 15.53
CA THR A 1014 -14.82 -38.64 15.81
C THR A 1014 -13.61 -37.75 15.48
N LYS A 1015 -13.67 -37.02 14.36
CA LYS A 1015 -12.75 -35.91 14.03
C LYS A 1015 -13.47 -34.55 14.06
N LYS A 1016 -12.75 -33.51 14.49
CA LYS A 1016 -13.27 -32.19 14.88
C LYS A 1016 -13.62 -31.27 13.69
N SER A 1017 -14.27 -30.14 14.00
CA SER A 1017 -14.72 -29.08 13.09
C SER A 1017 -13.60 -28.34 12.34
N SER A 1018 -14.01 -27.53 11.35
CA SER A 1018 -13.37 -26.29 10.83
C SER A 1018 -11.87 -26.29 10.46
N GLY A 1019 -11.44 -25.82 9.28
CA GLY A 1019 -12.19 -25.27 8.14
C GLY A 1019 -11.23 -24.83 7.01
N GLY A 1020 -11.76 -24.41 5.86
CA GLY A 1020 -10.96 -23.93 4.73
C GLY A 1020 -11.77 -23.83 3.44
N ILE A 1021 -11.95 -22.62 2.91
CA ILE A 1021 -13.06 -22.27 2.01
C ILE A 1021 -13.04 -23.03 0.67
N PHE A 1022 -11.86 -23.33 0.11
CA PHE A 1022 -11.77 -24.13 -1.12
C PHE A 1022 -12.21 -25.60 -0.96
N SER A 1023 -12.27 -26.13 0.27
CA SER A 1023 -12.83 -27.46 0.54
C SER A 1023 -14.35 -27.50 0.56
N PHE A 1024 -15.02 -26.34 0.67
CA PHE A 1024 -16.46 -26.26 0.86
C PHE A 1024 -17.23 -26.66 -0.42
N LEU A 1025 -16.86 -26.09 -1.58
CA LEU A 1025 -17.49 -26.46 -2.86
C LEU A 1025 -17.26 -27.93 -3.22
N HIS A 1026 -16.06 -28.47 -2.98
CA HIS A 1026 -15.78 -29.89 -3.16
C HIS A 1026 -16.60 -30.77 -2.22
N ARG A 1027 -16.82 -30.35 -0.96
CA ARG A 1027 -17.70 -31.08 -0.02
C ARG A 1027 -19.17 -30.98 -0.39
N VAL A 1028 -19.65 -29.83 -0.85
CA VAL A 1028 -21.04 -29.67 -1.31
C VAL A 1028 -21.30 -30.58 -2.51
N CYS A 1029 -20.44 -30.61 -3.53
CA CYS A 1029 -20.58 -31.53 -4.65
C CYS A 1029 -20.49 -33.00 -4.23
N CYS A 1030 -19.51 -33.37 -3.38
CA CYS A 1030 -19.34 -34.75 -2.91
C CYS A 1030 -20.37 -35.21 -1.86
N ALA A 1031 -21.16 -34.31 -1.27
CA ALA A 1031 -22.28 -34.64 -0.40
C ALA A 1031 -23.61 -34.64 -1.17
N ALA A 1032 -23.79 -33.70 -2.11
CA ALA A 1032 -24.97 -33.66 -2.99
C ALA A 1032 -25.04 -34.90 -3.90
N LEU A 1033 -23.92 -35.34 -4.49
CA LEU A 1033 -23.89 -36.52 -5.38
C LEU A 1033 -24.44 -37.80 -4.74
N PRO A 1034 -23.95 -38.27 -3.58
CA PRO A 1034 -24.49 -39.48 -2.95
C PRO A 1034 -25.92 -39.30 -2.43
N LEU A 1035 -26.33 -38.09 -2.04
CA LEU A 1035 -27.71 -37.83 -1.57
C LEU A 1035 -28.69 -37.73 -2.75
N GLN A 1036 -28.27 -37.18 -3.90
CA GLN A 1036 -29.00 -37.22 -5.16
C GLN A 1036 -29.04 -38.62 -5.76
N LEU A 1037 -27.95 -39.41 -5.66
CA LEU A 1037 -27.96 -40.82 -6.02
C LEU A 1037 -28.86 -41.65 -5.11
N LEU A 1038 -28.90 -41.37 -3.81
CA LEU A 1038 -29.84 -42.00 -2.87
C LEU A 1038 -31.28 -41.63 -3.19
N LEU A 1039 -31.56 -40.34 -3.49
CA LEU A 1039 -32.90 -39.89 -3.87
C LEU A 1039 -33.33 -40.49 -5.21
N LEU A 1040 -32.42 -40.57 -6.19
CA LEU A 1040 -32.66 -41.22 -7.49
C LEU A 1040 -32.84 -42.73 -7.35
N LEU A 1041 -32.08 -43.38 -6.47
CA LEU A 1041 -32.23 -44.80 -6.13
C LEU A 1041 -33.58 -45.06 -5.46
N LEU A 1042 -34.01 -44.20 -4.53
CA LEU A 1042 -35.33 -44.27 -3.89
C LEU A 1042 -36.46 -43.99 -4.90
N LEU A 1043 -36.27 -43.05 -5.83
CA LEU A 1043 -37.21 -42.83 -6.95
C LEU A 1043 -37.29 -44.07 -7.84
N LEU A 1044 -36.15 -44.67 -8.17
CA LEU A 1044 -36.06 -45.85 -9.04
C LEU A 1044 -36.62 -47.10 -8.36
N LEU A 1045 -36.47 -47.25 -7.03
CA LEU A 1045 -37.22 -48.21 -6.23
C LEU A 1045 -38.72 -47.94 -6.24
N ALA A 1046 -39.16 -46.68 -6.08
CA ALA A 1046 -40.57 -46.31 -6.15
C ALA A 1046 -41.19 -46.58 -7.54
N PHE A 1047 -40.43 -46.43 -8.62
CA PHE A 1047 -40.82 -46.82 -9.98
C PHE A 1047 -40.72 -48.34 -10.25
N LEU A 1048 -39.96 -49.09 -9.44
CA LEU A 1048 -39.89 -50.57 -9.52
C LEU A 1048 -40.96 -51.27 -8.66
N ILE A 1049 -41.53 -50.62 -7.65
CA ILE A 1049 -42.62 -51.18 -6.83
C ILE A 1049 -43.81 -51.65 -7.70
N PRO A 1050 -44.31 -50.87 -8.69
CA PRO A 1050 -45.34 -51.33 -9.62
C PRO A 1050 -44.89 -52.46 -10.57
N LEU A 1051 -43.59 -52.64 -10.79
CA LEU A 1051 -43.02 -53.69 -11.65
C LEU A 1051 -42.69 -54.99 -10.91
N MET A 1052 -42.71 -54.99 -9.58
CA MET A 1052 -42.65 -56.20 -8.74
C MET A 1052 -44.04 -56.73 -8.37
N GLN A 1053 -45.11 -56.18 -8.95
CA GLN A 1053 -46.50 -56.58 -8.70
C GLN A 1053 -47.04 -57.60 -9.72
N GLU A 1054 -46.17 -58.21 -10.53
CA GLU A 1054 -46.47 -59.47 -11.24
C GLU A 1054 -45.54 -60.59 -10.77
N ASN A 1055 -46.13 -61.74 -10.42
CA ASN A 1055 -45.46 -63.01 -10.10
C ASN A 1055 -44.58 -63.08 -8.83
N GLN A 1056 -45.21 -63.06 -7.64
CA GLN A 1056 -45.01 -64.16 -6.67
C GLN A 1056 -46.35 -64.55 -6.01
N ASN A 1057 -46.66 -65.85 -6.01
CA ASN A 1057 -47.96 -66.38 -5.60
C ASN A 1057 -48.14 -66.47 -4.08
N CYS A 1058 -49.31 -66.09 -3.59
CA CYS A 1058 -49.75 -66.26 -2.20
C CYS A 1058 -50.10 -67.73 -1.87
N ALA A 1059 -49.13 -68.64 -1.97
CA ALA A 1059 -49.35 -70.09 -1.96
C ALA A 1059 -48.53 -70.89 -0.93
N LEU A 1060 -47.71 -70.25 -0.07
CA LEU A 1060 -46.70 -70.96 0.74
C LEU A 1060 -46.60 -70.60 2.24
N SER A 1061 -47.52 -69.80 2.80
CA SER A 1061 -47.54 -69.49 4.24
C SER A 1061 -48.90 -69.69 4.95
N ASN A 1062 -49.93 -70.19 4.25
CA ASN A 1062 -51.24 -70.45 4.86
C ASN A 1062 -51.28 -71.82 5.58
N ASN A 1063 -50.87 -71.85 6.84
CA ASN A 1063 -50.89 -73.07 7.67
C ASN A 1063 -52.27 -73.50 8.19
N PHE A 1064 -53.35 -72.71 7.99
CA PHE A 1064 -54.70 -73.12 8.40
C PHE A 1064 -55.27 -74.28 7.56
N ALA A 1065 -54.78 -74.49 6.33
CA ALA A 1065 -55.26 -75.54 5.45
C ALA A 1065 -54.82 -76.97 5.83
N ARG A 1066 -53.93 -77.13 6.83
CA ARG A 1066 -53.30 -78.43 7.16
C ARG A 1066 -53.73 -79.06 8.49
N SER A 1067 -54.40 -78.32 9.37
CA SER A 1067 -54.95 -78.83 10.64
C SER A 1067 -56.25 -79.62 10.45
N PHE A 1068 -57.12 -79.21 9.54
CA PHE A 1068 -58.43 -79.87 9.30
C PHE A 1068 -58.34 -81.30 8.73
N ASN A 1069 -57.22 -81.70 8.12
CA ASN A 1069 -57.04 -83.03 7.53
C ASN A 1069 -56.78 -84.16 8.55
N LEU A 1070 -56.77 -83.86 9.86
CA LEU A 1070 -56.62 -84.85 10.93
C LEU A 1070 -57.87 -85.01 11.82
N MET A 1071 -58.96 -84.28 11.54
CA MET A 1071 -60.15 -84.25 12.40
C MET A 1071 -61.46 -84.71 11.71
N LEU A 1072 -61.36 -85.33 10.53
CA LEU A 1072 -62.48 -85.95 9.81
C LEU A 1072 -62.27 -87.45 9.56
N LYS A 1073 -61.96 -88.18 10.64
CA LYS A 1073 -62.20 -89.64 10.74
C LYS A 1073 -62.70 -90.03 12.13
N TYR A 1074 -64.01 -89.85 12.34
CA TYR A 1074 -64.76 -90.70 13.27
C TYR A 1074 -66.09 -91.09 12.63
N GLU A 1075 -66.34 -92.39 12.52
CA GLU A 1075 -67.52 -92.94 11.85
C GLU A 1075 -68.57 -93.31 12.90
N LYS A 1076 -69.72 -92.61 12.90
CA LYS A 1076 -71.04 -93.11 13.33
C LYS A 1076 -72.14 -92.06 13.05
N PRO A 1077 -73.39 -92.48 12.79
CA PRO A 1077 -74.53 -91.58 12.73
C PRO A 1077 -74.96 -91.13 14.15
N PRO A 1078 -75.58 -89.95 14.31
CA PRO A 1078 -76.25 -89.56 15.55
C PRO A 1078 -77.52 -90.41 15.77
N PRO A 1079 -77.89 -90.73 17.02
CA PRO A 1079 -78.93 -89.91 17.67
C PRO A 1079 -78.84 -89.81 19.21
N THR A 1080 -79.75 -89.01 19.78
CA THR A 1080 -80.29 -89.02 21.17
C THR A 1080 -79.30 -89.15 22.33
#